data_AF-A0A3S3NYJ5-F1
#
_entry.id   AF-A0A3S3NYJ5-F1
#
_cell.length_a   1.000
_cell.length_b   1.000
_cell.length_c   1.000
_cell.angle_alpha   90.00
_cell.angle_beta   90.00
_cell.angle_gamma   90.00
#
_symmetry.space_group_name_H-M   'P 1'
#
loop_
_entity.id
_entity.type
_entity.pdbx_description
1 polymer ?
#
loop_
_entity_poly.entity_id
_entity_poly.type
_entity_poly.pdbx_seq_one_letter_code
_entity_poly.pdbx_strand_id
1 'polypeptide(L)'
;MSARACNSLFFFFIFIFIFLLVSESVSSFHPLDPLSPSEINTIQRTIKRSHLGSTQNLTFQYVGLDDPDKRTLLSWSSNHTKTPLPRRAFIIARSENQTHEIIVDIKDNFIVSDRIYNGYGYPTPTSEELEAASSLPFTYTSFIESVTERGLDITQVVCETFLPGWFGEERKGKRMAKVMCYYRGGTDNFFMRPLEGVTVTVDLDAMAIMGYYDRIRVPMPKAEGTDYRASKQKPPFAKRTNGITVVQPDGPSFTIDGHMIRWANWAFHLGFDARVGPIISLASIYDLDKDEYRSILYRGYISELFVPYMDLADEWYHRTFFDSGEYSFGLSAVSLEPATDCPSNAVFIDVYVADQSSNPVKMSDIFCVFERSAGDIMWRHTEVGIPGKVVREVRADVSLVVRMVAAIGNYDYVVDWEFKQSGSIKLVVGLTGVLEVKGVPYTHTNQIRENVYGTLLAENTVGVNHDHFLTYYLDMDIDGQDNSFMKAKMQTVKVMDGRKTSIPRKSYWTVVTETAKTEADARLKPSLDPADLLVVNPNKMTKVGNHIGYRLIGGSQTTSILSDDDYPQIRGAYTKYQLMVTPYNRSEKWAGGVYMDQSHGDDTLAVWSQRNRAIENRDIVLWYTVGFHHIPCQEDFPVMPTLTGGFELRPSNFFDSNPVLKDEYRSILYRGYISELFVPYMDLADEWYHRTFFDSGEYGFGLSAVSLEPATDCPSNAVFIDVYVADQSSNPVKMSNIFCVFERSAGDIMWRHTEVGIPGKVVTEVRADVSLVVRMVAAVGNYDYVVDWEFKQSGSIKVVVGLTGVLEVKGVPYTHTNQIRENVYGTLLAENTVGVNHDHFLTYYLDMDIDGQDNSFIKAKMQTVKVMDGRKTSIPRKSYWTVVTETAKTEADARLKPSLDPADLLVVNPNKMTKVGNHIGYRLIGGSQATSILSDDDYPQIRGAYTKYQLMVTPYNRSEKWAGGVYMDQSHGDDTLAVWSQRNRAIENRDIVLWYTVGFHHIPYQEDFPVMPTLTGGFELRPSNFFDSNPVLKVMPSKPVHWPNCTVRP
;
A
#
# COMPACT_ATOMS: atom_id res chain seq x y z
N MET A 1 -31.31 48.02 -33.96
CA MET A 1 -30.99 49.46 -33.96
C MET A 1 -29.57 49.61 -33.45
N SER A 2 -28.67 50.17 -34.29
CA SER A 2 -27.40 50.88 -33.98
C SER A 2 -26.40 50.15 -33.05
N ALA A 3 -25.23 49.63 -33.46
CA ALA A 3 -24.10 50.22 -34.21
C ALA A 3 -23.55 51.54 -33.61
N ARG A 4 -22.50 51.45 -32.78
CA ARG A 4 -21.26 52.28 -32.81
C ARG A 4 -20.43 52.10 -31.53
N ALA A 5 -19.23 51.54 -31.67
CA ALA A 5 -17.96 51.95 -31.04
C ALA A 5 -17.03 50.73 -30.89
N CYS A 6 -16.53 50.25 -32.04
CA CYS A 6 -15.25 49.55 -32.13
C CYS A 6 -14.14 50.62 -32.15
N ASN A 7 -12.94 50.28 -31.68
CA ASN A 7 -11.69 51.08 -31.61
C ASN A 7 -11.39 51.82 -30.29
N SER A 8 -11.13 51.06 -29.21
CA SER A 8 -10.14 51.49 -28.19
C SER A 8 -9.58 50.38 -27.28
N LEU A 9 -10.00 49.11 -27.39
CA LEU A 9 -9.48 48.03 -26.51
C LEU A 9 -8.34 47.18 -27.08
N PHE A 10 -7.70 47.60 -28.19
CA PHE A 10 -6.62 46.82 -28.81
C PHE A 10 -5.22 47.13 -28.25
N PHE A 11 -5.08 48.09 -27.33
CA PHE A 11 -3.77 48.51 -26.78
C PHE A 11 -3.55 48.16 -25.30
N PHE A 12 -4.54 47.61 -24.58
CA PHE A 12 -4.39 47.26 -23.16
C PHE A 12 -4.11 45.76 -22.92
N PHE A 13 -4.23 44.92 -23.96
CA PHE A 13 -3.98 43.48 -23.88
C PHE A 13 -2.51 43.08 -24.10
N ILE A 14 -1.62 44.02 -24.45
CA ILE A 14 -0.21 43.72 -24.76
C ILE A 14 0.73 43.98 -23.55
N PHE A 15 0.27 44.67 -22.51
CA PHE A 15 1.13 45.01 -21.35
C PHE A 15 0.95 44.14 -20.09
N ILE A 16 -0.08 43.27 -20.03
CA ILE A 16 -0.31 42.34 -18.91
C ILE A 16 0.14 40.90 -19.24
N PHE A 17 0.58 40.64 -20.48
CA PHE A 17 1.17 39.34 -20.86
C PHE A 17 2.69 39.23 -20.62
N ILE A 18 3.33 40.27 -20.06
CA ILE A 18 4.79 40.32 -19.81
C ILE A 18 5.14 40.11 -18.32
N PHE A 19 4.18 39.96 -17.41
CA PHE A 19 4.43 39.72 -15.98
C PHE A 19 3.73 38.48 -15.38
N LEU A 20 3.31 37.53 -16.21
CA LEU A 20 3.14 36.14 -15.80
C LEU A 20 4.40 35.35 -16.20
N LEU A 21 5.53 35.75 -15.62
CA LEU A 21 6.59 34.80 -15.36
C LEU A 21 6.01 33.83 -14.34
N VAL A 22 5.55 32.69 -14.85
CA VAL A 22 5.34 31.47 -14.09
C VAL A 22 6.60 31.31 -13.26
N SER A 23 6.54 31.60 -11.96
CA SER A 23 7.51 31.00 -11.05
C SER A 23 7.13 29.53 -11.05
N GLU A 24 7.73 28.75 -11.96
CA GLU A 24 7.87 27.33 -11.77
C GLU A 24 8.43 27.18 -10.36
N SER A 25 7.60 26.73 -9.43
CA SER A 25 8.11 26.20 -8.18
C SER A 25 9.01 25.05 -8.61
N VAL A 26 10.32 25.28 -8.56
CA VAL A 26 11.34 24.27 -8.85
C VAL A 26 11.06 23.11 -7.90
N SER A 27 10.35 22.09 -8.40
CA SER A 27 10.23 20.81 -7.73
C SER A 27 11.66 20.32 -7.55
N SER A 28 12.09 20.14 -6.29
CA SER A 28 13.44 19.64 -6.03
C SER A 28 13.45 18.17 -6.45
N PHE A 29 14.02 17.88 -7.62
CA PHE A 29 14.27 16.52 -8.09
C PHE A 29 14.97 15.70 -7.00
N HIS A 30 14.54 14.45 -6.83
CA HIS A 30 15.29 13.52 -6.00
C HIS A 30 16.58 13.15 -6.74
N PRO A 31 17.76 13.07 -6.09
CA PRO A 31 19.03 12.84 -6.79
C PRO A 31 19.11 11.52 -7.57
N LEU A 32 18.24 10.55 -7.25
CA LEU A 32 18.12 9.27 -7.96
C LEU A 32 17.05 9.25 -9.05
N ASP A 33 16.31 10.35 -9.27
CA ASP A 33 15.29 10.39 -10.33
C ASP A 33 15.91 10.03 -11.69
N PRO A 34 15.17 9.34 -12.58
CA PRO A 34 15.57 9.18 -13.98
C PRO A 34 15.87 10.53 -14.64
N LEU A 35 16.66 10.51 -15.72
CA LEU A 35 16.96 11.74 -16.47
C LEU A 35 15.68 12.30 -17.10
N SER A 36 15.40 13.59 -16.86
CA SER A 36 14.27 14.27 -17.47
C SER A 36 14.55 14.62 -18.95
N PRO A 37 13.51 14.90 -19.76
CA PRO A 37 13.70 15.36 -21.14
C PRO A 37 14.59 16.61 -21.25
N SER A 38 14.50 17.51 -20.28
CA SER A 38 15.31 18.73 -20.23
C SER A 38 16.80 18.44 -19.94
N GLU A 39 17.07 17.44 -19.12
CA GLU A 39 18.42 16.97 -18.80
C GLU A 39 19.04 16.26 -20.01
N ILE A 40 18.29 15.37 -20.68
CA ILE A 40 18.74 14.68 -21.91
C ILE A 40 19.11 15.71 -23.01
N ASN A 41 18.23 16.69 -23.28
CA ASN A 41 18.52 17.78 -24.22
C ASN A 41 19.76 18.60 -23.83
N THR A 42 20.03 18.74 -22.54
CA THR A 42 21.20 19.48 -22.03
C THR A 42 22.49 18.68 -22.24
N ILE A 43 22.46 17.37 -22.00
CA ILE A 43 23.55 16.45 -22.29
C ILE A 43 23.89 16.48 -23.78
N GLN A 44 22.86 16.33 -24.64
CA GLN A 44 23.01 16.38 -26.08
C GLN A 44 23.68 17.68 -26.55
N ARG A 45 23.16 18.84 -26.10
CA ARG A 45 23.74 20.16 -26.46
C ARG A 45 25.17 20.32 -25.97
N THR A 46 25.49 19.83 -24.77
CA THR A 46 26.83 19.92 -24.18
C THR A 46 27.84 19.13 -25.01
N ILE A 47 27.49 17.89 -25.40
CA ILE A 47 28.36 17.03 -26.21
C ILE A 47 28.45 17.54 -27.66
N LYS A 48 27.34 17.98 -28.27
CA LYS A 48 27.36 18.59 -29.62
C LYS A 48 28.16 19.90 -29.70
N ARG A 49 28.42 20.58 -28.58
CA ARG A 49 29.28 21.78 -28.51
C ARG A 49 30.75 21.45 -28.23
N SER A 50 31.07 20.20 -27.90
CA SER A 50 32.43 19.75 -27.67
C SER A 50 33.14 19.42 -29.00
N HIS A 51 34.39 18.95 -28.90
CA HIS A 51 35.15 18.48 -30.06
C HIS A 51 34.50 17.28 -30.78
N LEU A 52 33.60 16.54 -30.14
CA LEU A 52 32.88 15.42 -30.75
C LEU A 52 31.74 15.88 -31.68
N GLY A 53 31.18 17.07 -31.43
CA GLY A 53 30.03 17.58 -32.19
C GLY A 53 30.34 17.95 -33.65
N SER A 54 31.62 18.12 -34.01
CA SER A 54 32.06 18.36 -35.39
C SER A 54 32.20 17.09 -36.23
N THR A 55 32.07 15.90 -35.62
CA THR A 55 32.20 14.62 -36.32
C THR A 55 30.88 14.23 -37.01
N GLN A 56 30.97 13.64 -38.21
CA GLN A 56 29.78 13.28 -39.00
C GLN A 56 29.02 12.04 -38.48
N ASN A 57 29.67 11.21 -37.65
CA ASN A 57 29.16 9.89 -37.22
C ASN A 57 29.05 9.77 -35.69
N LEU A 58 28.71 10.85 -34.98
CA LEU A 58 28.46 10.79 -33.54
C LEU A 58 27.13 10.11 -33.24
N THR A 59 27.16 8.98 -32.55
CA THR A 59 25.98 8.27 -32.04
C THR A 59 26.09 8.03 -30.53
N PHE A 60 24.94 7.88 -29.88
CA PHE A 60 24.81 7.68 -28.43
C PHE A 60 24.26 6.29 -28.17
N GLN A 61 25.07 5.42 -27.58
CA GLN A 61 24.71 4.03 -27.29
C GLN A 61 24.11 3.88 -25.90
N TYR A 62 24.49 4.76 -24.96
CA TYR A 62 23.91 4.80 -23.64
C TYR A 62 23.96 6.22 -23.09
N VAL A 63 22.84 6.68 -22.51
CA VAL A 63 22.76 7.91 -21.74
C VAL A 63 21.97 7.60 -20.47
N GLY A 64 22.65 7.65 -19.32
CA GLY A 64 22.04 7.34 -18.05
C GLY A 64 22.60 8.18 -16.91
N LEU A 65 21.98 8.06 -15.74
CA LEU A 65 22.43 8.75 -14.55
C LEU A 65 23.81 8.23 -14.11
N ASP A 66 24.75 9.13 -13.87
CA ASP A 66 25.96 8.78 -13.12
C ASP A 66 25.61 8.77 -11.64
N ASP A 67 25.61 7.57 -11.04
CA ASP A 67 25.08 7.39 -9.69
C ASP A 67 25.80 8.29 -8.67
N PRO A 68 25.05 9.00 -7.80
CA PRO A 68 25.67 9.78 -6.75
C PRO A 68 26.45 8.88 -5.79
N ASP A 69 27.48 9.43 -5.16
CA ASP A 69 28.19 8.75 -4.09
C ASP A 69 27.22 8.37 -2.96
N LYS A 70 27.17 7.08 -2.59
CA LYS A 70 26.22 6.51 -1.62
C LYS A 70 26.25 7.24 -0.27
N ARG A 71 27.45 7.52 0.26
CA ARG A 71 27.60 8.23 1.54
C ARG A 71 27.07 9.66 1.46
N THR A 72 27.36 10.35 0.36
CA THR A 72 26.88 11.71 0.11
C THR A 72 25.36 11.75 -0.04
N LEU A 73 24.77 10.78 -0.76
CA LEU A 73 23.32 10.66 -0.91
C LEU A 73 22.61 10.42 0.42
N LEU A 74 23.10 9.48 1.23
CA LEU A 74 22.49 9.16 2.52
C LEU A 74 22.64 10.32 3.53
N SER A 75 23.76 11.05 3.47
CA SER A 75 23.92 12.29 4.25
C SER A 75 22.95 13.39 3.81
N TRP A 76 22.65 13.48 2.51
CA TRP A 76 21.65 14.43 1.98
C TRP A 76 20.23 14.03 2.40
N SER A 77 19.89 12.74 2.35
CA SER A 77 18.58 12.22 2.74
C SER A 77 18.28 12.43 4.23
N SER A 78 19.28 12.21 5.09
CA SER A 78 19.16 12.40 6.56
C SER A 78 19.15 13.86 7.00
N ASN A 79 19.76 14.75 6.23
CA ASN A 79 19.94 16.16 6.60
C ASN A 79 19.50 17.02 5.40
N HIS A 80 18.23 17.46 5.39
CA HIS A 80 17.58 18.27 4.33
C HIS A 80 18.19 19.68 4.16
N THR A 81 19.50 19.82 4.34
CA THR A 81 20.27 21.00 4.00
C THR A 81 20.13 21.26 2.50
N LYS A 82 19.80 22.51 2.16
CA LYS A 82 19.42 23.01 0.83
C LYS A 82 20.52 22.92 -0.26
N THR A 83 21.59 22.16 -0.05
CA THR A 83 22.69 22.06 -1.02
C THR A 83 22.38 20.92 -2.00
N PRO A 84 22.05 21.20 -3.27
CA PRO A 84 21.76 20.16 -4.25
C PRO A 84 23.03 19.36 -4.54
N LEU A 85 22.90 18.03 -4.62
CA LEU A 85 23.98 17.15 -5.04
C LEU A 85 24.36 17.42 -6.51
N PRO A 86 25.62 17.17 -6.91
CA PRO A 86 25.99 17.18 -8.33
C PRO A 86 25.10 16.20 -9.10
N ARG A 87 24.48 16.69 -10.18
CA ARG A 87 23.60 15.91 -11.05
C ARG A 87 24.37 15.63 -12.34
N ARG A 88 24.83 14.40 -12.49
CA ARG A 88 25.75 13.99 -13.57
C ARG A 88 25.15 12.86 -14.38
N ALA A 89 25.49 12.81 -15.66
CA ALA A 89 25.17 11.70 -16.54
C ALA A 89 26.44 10.96 -16.97
N PHE A 90 26.33 9.64 -17.11
CA PHE A 90 27.30 8.79 -17.77
C PHE A 90 26.80 8.47 -19.17
N ILE A 91 27.64 8.72 -20.17
CA ILE A 91 27.32 8.57 -21.58
C ILE A 91 28.35 7.65 -22.21
N ILE A 92 27.86 6.68 -22.98
CA ILE A 92 28.68 5.93 -23.92
C ILE A 92 28.28 6.41 -25.32
N ALA A 93 29.24 7.00 -26.02
CA ALA A 93 29.05 7.51 -27.37
C ALA A 93 30.07 6.88 -28.33
N ARG A 94 29.70 6.74 -29.60
CA ARG A 94 30.62 6.36 -30.67
C ARG A 94 30.84 7.53 -31.60
N SER A 95 32.10 7.76 -31.96
CA SER A 95 32.53 8.76 -32.92
C SER A 95 33.79 8.25 -33.60
N GLU A 96 33.88 8.39 -34.94
CA GLU A 96 35.04 7.97 -35.73
C GLU A 96 35.50 6.51 -35.44
N ASN A 97 34.54 5.60 -35.24
CA ASN A 97 34.74 4.18 -34.88
C ASN A 97 35.40 3.95 -33.51
N GLN A 98 35.51 4.98 -32.66
CA GLN A 98 35.98 4.90 -31.28
C GLN A 98 34.81 4.97 -30.30
N THR A 99 34.95 4.29 -29.17
CA THR A 99 33.99 4.34 -28.06
C THR A 99 34.49 5.34 -27.02
N HIS A 100 33.65 6.31 -26.67
CA HIS A 100 33.92 7.35 -25.68
C HIS A 100 33.08 7.12 -24.41
N GLU A 101 33.73 7.18 -23.26
CA GLU A 101 33.13 7.26 -21.93
C GLU A 101 33.12 8.72 -21.47
N ILE A 102 31.93 9.31 -21.40
CA ILE A 102 31.77 10.74 -21.13
C ILE A 102 30.98 10.92 -19.85
N ILE A 103 31.46 11.78 -18.94
CA ILE A 103 30.70 12.24 -17.78
C ILE A 103 30.37 13.71 -17.99
N VAL A 104 29.08 14.03 -17.96
CA VAL A 104 28.58 15.42 -18.09
C VAL A 104 28.01 15.88 -16.76
N ASP A 105 28.43 17.07 -16.31
CA ASP A 105 27.72 17.78 -15.25
C ASP A 105 26.55 18.54 -15.86
N ILE A 106 25.32 18.11 -15.53
CA ILE A 106 24.11 18.58 -16.19
C ILE A 106 23.77 20.01 -15.74
N LYS A 107 24.04 20.33 -14.47
CA LYS A 107 23.73 21.64 -13.89
C LYS A 107 24.64 22.71 -14.46
N ASP A 108 25.94 22.43 -14.50
CA ASP A 108 26.96 23.39 -14.91
C ASP A 108 27.24 23.35 -16.43
N ASN A 109 26.60 22.42 -17.17
CA ASN A 109 26.64 22.29 -18.63
C ASN A 109 28.06 22.08 -19.21
N PHE A 110 28.87 21.23 -18.57
CA PHE A 110 30.23 20.93 -19.07
C PHE A 110 30.59 19.45 -18.95
N ILE A 111 31.57 19.02 -19.77
CA ILE A 111 32.12 17.66 -19.75
C ILE A 111 33.16 17.57 -18.62
N VAL A 112 32.88 16.72 -17.63
CA VAL A 112 33.79 16.43 -16.51
C VAL A 112 34.94 15.53 -16.96
N SER A 113 34.65 14.53 -17.78
CA SER A 113 35.65 13.64 -18.37
C SER A 113 35.17 13.09 -19.70
N ASP A 114 36.12 12.85 -20.60
CA ASP A 114 35.94 12.15 -21.87
C ASP A 114 37.15 11.23 -22.05
N ARG A 115 36.91 9.92 -22.15
CA ARG A 115 37.95 8.90 -22.27
C ARG A 115 37.63 7.95 -23.40
N ILE A 116 38.63 7.59 -24.20
CA ILE A 116 38.50 6.55 -25.22
C ILE A 116 38.66 5.19 -24.56
N TYR A 117 37.65 4.33 -24.71
CA TYR A 117 37.71 2.94 -24.27
C TYR A 117 38.54 2.11 -25.25
N ASN A 118 39.56 1.42 -24.73
CA ASN A 118 40.50 0.61 -25.50
C ASN A 118 40.47 -0.88 -25.14
N GLY A 119 39.58 -1.31 -24.23
CA GLY A 119 39.44 -2.71 -23.81
C GLY A 119 38.72 -3.60 -24.83
N TYR A 120 38.31 -4.79 -24.41
CA TYR A 120 37.52 -5.73 -25.22
C TYR A 120 36.02 -5.44 -25.14
N GLY A 121 35.27 -5.97 -26.11
CA GLY A 121 33.84 -5.75 -26.23
C GLY A 121 33.44 -4.36 -26.74
N TYR A 122 32.16 -4.23 -27.06
CA TYR A 122 31.54 -3.03 -27.63
C TYR A 122 30.28 -2.65 -26.85
N PRO A 123 29.85 -1.38 -26.96
CA PRO A 123 28.57 -0.97 -26.40
C PRO A 123 27.40 -1.59 -27.16
N THR A 124 26.25 -1.65 -26.49
CA THR A 124 24.95 -1.99 -27.08
C THR A 124 24.76 -1.22 -28.40
N PRO A 125 24.48 -1.90 -29.52
CA PRO A 125 24.09 -1.25 -30.75
C PRO A 125 22.80 -0.44 -30.56
N THR A 126 22.69 0.67 -31.28
CA THR A 126 21.45 1.46 -31.31
C THR A 126 20.38 0.72 -32.10
N SER A 127 19.10 0.99 -31.80
CA SER A 127 17.98 0.40 -32.55
C SER A 127 18.10 0.67 -34.06
N GLU A 128 18.58 1.85 -34.43
CA GLU A 128 18.75 2.23 -35.83
C GLU A 128 19.92 1.52 -36.52
N GLU A 129 21.00 1.18 -35.78
CA GLU A 129 22.06 0.30 -36.29
C GLU A 129 21.51 -1.11 -36.58
N LEU A 130 20.68 -1.66 -35.69
CA LEU A 130 20.07 -2.98 -35.86
C LEU A 130 19.07 -2.99 -37.03
N GLU A 131 18.21 -1.98 -37.16
CA GLU A 131 17.27 -1.84 -38.28
C GLU A 131 17.98 -1.68 -39.62
N ALA A 132 19.05 -0.87 -39.66
CA ALA A 132 19.86 -0.68 -40.87
C ALA A 132 20.55 -1.99 -41.29
N ALA A 133 21.12 -2.74 -40.34
CA ALA A 133 21.74 -4.04 -40.62
C ALA A 133 20.70 -5.05 -41.14
N SER A 134 19.53 -5.13 -40.51
CA SER A 134 18.40 -5.98 -40.94
C SER A 134 17.88 -5.65 -42.34
N SER A 135 18.11 -4.43 -42.84
CA SER A 135 17.67 -3.99 -44.17
C SER A 135 18.64 -4.36 -45.29
N LEU A 136 19.92 -4.61 -44.99
CA LEU A 136 20.95 -4.92 -46.00
C LEU A 136 20.63 -6.13 -46.89
N PRO A 137 20.10 -7.27 -46.39
CA PRO A 137 19.81 -8.44 -47.22
C PRO A 137 18.91 -8.13 -48.42
N PHE A 138 17.95 -7.22 -48.28
CA PHE A 138 16.99 -6.87 -49.34
C PHE A 138 17.62 -6.14 -50.54
N THR A 139 18.88 -5.72 -50.44
CA THR A 139 19.65 -5.13 -51.55
C THR A 139 20.74 -6.06 -52.08
N TYR A 140 20.91 -7.23 -51.47
CA TYR A 140 21.98 -8.16 -51.78
C TYR A 140 21.51 -9.26 -52.74
N THR A 141 22.03 -9.26 -53.98
CA THR A 141 21.56 -10.14 -55.06
C THR A 141 21.51 -11.61 -54.68
N SER A 142 22.55 -12.15 -54.06
CA SER A 142 22.59 -13.57 -53.67
C SER A 142 21.51 -13.94 -52.64
N PHE A 143 21.14 -13.02 -51.74
CA PHE A 143 20.04 -13.27 -50.80
C PHE A 143 18.69 -13.30 -51.52
N ILE A 144 18.45 -12.34 -52.42
CA ILE A 144 17.21 -12.27 -53.21
C ILE A 144 17.05 -13.55 -54.05
N GLU A 145 18.13 -14.03 -54.67
CA GLU A 145 18.16 -15.30 -55.41
C GLU A 145 17.83 -16.49 -54.50
N SER A 146 18.47 -16.59 -53.33
CA SER A 146 18.21 -17.66 -52.35
C SER A 146 16.76 -17.73 -51.86
N VAL A 147 16.10 -16.57 -51.67
CA VAL A 147 14.67 -16.50 -51.32
C VAL A 147 13.79 -16.91 -52.50
N THR A 148 14.11 -16.41 -53.70
CA THR A 148 13.36 -16.73 -54.94
C THR A 148 13.43 -18.22 -55.26
N GLU A 149 14.60 -18.84 -55.11
CA GLU A 149 14.79 -20.28 -55.36
C GLU A 149 14.05 -21.17 -54.35
N ARG A 150 13.73 -20.66 -53.16
CA ARG A 150 12.85 -21.33 -52.19
C ARG A 150 11.37 -21.15 -52.51
N GLY A 151 11.04 -20.42 -53.58
CA GLY A 151 9.67 -20.12 -53.99
C GLY A 151 8.94 -19.18 -53.03
N LEU A 152 9.68 -18.35 -52.29
CA LEU A 152 9.14 -17.43 -51.29
C LEU A 152 9.04 -16.01 -51.87
N ASP A 153 8.02 -15.26 -51.44
CA ASP A 153 7.87 -13.85 -51.78
C ASP A 153 8.77 -12.99 -50.89
N ILE A 154 9.75 -12.31 -51.48
CA ILE A 154 10.69 -11.44 -50.75
C ILE A 154 9.98 -10.34 -49.94
N THR A 155 8.79 -9.88 -50.34
CA THR A 155 8.01 -8.87 -49.61
C THR A 155 7.38 -9.38 -48.31
N GLN A 156 7.43 -10.70 -48.11
CA GLN A 156 6.97 -11.40 -46.90
C GLN A 156 8.14 -11.87 -46.03
N VAL A 157 9.38 -11.50 -46.36
CA VAL A 157 10.55 -11.79 -45.54
C VAL A 157 10.78 -10.66 -44.54
N VAL A 158 11.06 -11.01 -43.29
CA VAL A 158 11.47 -10.09 -42.21
C VAL A 158 12.83 -10.55 -41.73
N CYS A 159 13.74 -9.63 -41.46
CA CYS A 159 15.08 -9.96 -40.98
C CYS A 159 15.37 -9.25 -39.65
N GLU A 160 16.12 -9.92 -38.79
CA GLU A 160 16.52 -9.46 -37.47
C GLU A 160 18.02 -9.64 -37.28
N THR A 161 18.60 -8.77 -36.44
CA THR A 161 20.05 -8.68 -36.22
C THR A 161 20.42 -9.30 -34.88
N PHE A 162 21.30 -10.29 -34.93
CA PHE A 162 21.78 -11.09 -33.81
C PHE A 162 23.24 -10.74 -33.53
N LEU A 163 23.58 -10.55 -32.25
CA LEU A 163 24.96 -10.28 -31.86
C LEU A 163 25.69 -11.61 -31.63
N PRO A 164 26.84 -11.83 -32.30
CA PRO A 164 27.47 -13.14 -32.35
C PRO A 164 28.37 -13.43 -31.14
N GLY A 165 28.52 -12.50 -30.19
CA GLY A 165 29.46 -12.67 -29.07
C GLY A 165 30.92 -12.80 -29.53
N TRP A 166 31.67 -13.64 -28.82
CA TRP A 166 33.09 -13.92 -29.07
C TRP A 166 33.35 -15.42 -28.95
N PHE A 167 34.14 -15.98 -29.88
CA PHE A 167 34.42 -17.43 -29.99
C PHE A 167 35.91 -17.72 -30.23
N GLY A 168 36.79 -16.90 -29.66
CA GLY A 168 38.24 -17.12 -29.68
C GLY A 168 38.98 -16.42 -30.83
N GLU A 169 38.26 -15.68 -31.68
CA GLU A 169 38.89 -14.88 -32.72
C GLU A 169 39.83 -13.80 -32.15
N GLU A 170 40.94 -13.54 -32.85
CA GLU A 170 41.84 -12.44 -32.50
C GLU A 170 41.15 -11.09 -32.74
N ARG A 171 41.53 -10.05 -31.95
CA ARG A 171 40.95 -8.71 -32.01
C ARG A 171 41.12 -8.08 -33.41
N LYS A 172 40.16 -8.31 -34.31
CA LYS A 172 40.12 -7.75 -35.67
C LYS A 172 39.26 -6.49 -35.81
N GLY A 173 38.96 -5.82 -34.69
CA GLY A 173 38.54 -4.40 -34.66
C GLY A 173 37.27 -4.05 -35.45
N LYS A 174 36.34 -4.99 -35.63
CA LYS A 174 35.04 -4.76 -36.27
C LYS A 174 33.91 -5.15 -35.32
N ARG A 175 32.82 -4.38 -35.34
CA ARG A 175 31.56 -4.71 -34.66
C ARG A 175 30.74 -5.62 -35.55
N MET A 176 30.80 -6.92 -35.32
CA MET A 176 30.17 -7.91 -36.19
C MET A 176 28.74 -8.22 -35.74
N ALA A 177 27.82 -8.35 -36.68
CA ALA A 177 26.47 -8.81 -36.43
C ALA A 177 26.06 -9.90 -37.44
N LYS A 178 25.03 -10.68 -37.09
CA LYS A 178 24.49 -11.77 -37.89
C LYS A 178 23.02 -11.49 -38.17
N VAL A 179 22.66 -11.33 -39.43
CA VAL A 179 21.27 -11.10 -39.83
C VAL A 179 20.65 -12.42 -40.23
N MET A 180 19.56 -12.77 -39.53
CA MET A 180 18.73 -13.95 -39.77
C MET A 180 17.36 -13.48 -40.25
N CYS A 181 16.70 -14.29 -41.08
CA CYS A 181 15.44 -13.90 -41.68
C CYS A 181 14.35 -14.95 -41.47
N TYR A 182 13.10 -14.48 -41.50
CA TYR A 182 11.87 -15.22 -41.24
C TYR A 182 10.84 -14.91 -42.31
N TYR A 183 9.84 -15.78 -42.47
CA TYR A 183 8.81 -15.64 -43.50
C TYR A 183 7.41 -15.47 -42.90
N ARG A 184 6.82 -14.28 -43.06
CA ARG A 184 5.50 -13.91 -42.51
C ARG A 184 4.31 -14.33 -43.38
N GLY A 185 4.52 -14.97 -44.53
CA GLY A 185 3.45 -15.23 -45.49
C GLY A 185 2.35 -16.15 -44.94
N GLY A 186 1.24 -15.57 -44.45
CA GLY A 186 0.10 -16.30 -43.87
C GLY A 186 -0.02 -16.25 -42.35
N THR A 187 0.92 -15.61 -41.63
CA THR A 187 0.88 -15.41 -40.16
C THR A 187 1.77 -14.24 -39.76
N ASP A 188 1.37 -13.45 -38.78
CA ASP A 188 2.25 -12.41 -38.23
C ASP A 188 3.22 -12.96 -37.17
N ASN A 189 3.06 -14.22 -36.74
CA ASN A 189 4.05 -14.92 -35.91
C ASN A 189 5.20 -15.46 -36.76
N PHE A 190 6.02 -14.56 -37.29
CA PHE A 190 7.10 -14.92 -38.22
C PHE A 190 8.22 -15.74 -37.57
N PHE A 191 8.42 -15.63 -36.24
CA PHE A 191 9.38 -16.46 -35.50
C PHE A 191 9.17 -17.96 -35.71
N MET A 192 7.92 -18.39 -35.91
CA MET A 192 7.60 -19.81 -36.19
C MET A 192 8.05 -20.29 -37.58
N ARG A 193 8.61 -19.40 -38.42
CA ARG A 193 8.87 -19.64 -39.84
C ARG A 193 10.25 -19.12 -40.27
N PRO A 194 11.34 -19.63 -39.67
CA PRO A 194 12.71 -19.21 -39.98
C PRO A 194 13.11 -19.61 -41.40
N LEU A 195 13.89 -18.76 -42.07
CA LEU A 195 14.66 -19.12 -43.27
C LEU A 195 15.94 -19.85 -42.82
N GLU A 196 15.77 -21.11 -42.41
CA GLU A 196 16.88 -21.92 -41.91
C GLU A 196 18.01 -22.05 -42.94
N GLY A 197 19.25 -21.96 -42.45
CA GLY A 197 20.46 -22.13 -43.26
C GLY A 197 20.94 -20.88 -44.00
N VAL A 198 20.20 -19.77 -43.90
CA VAL A 198 20.57 -18.49 -44.53
C VAL A 198 21.04 -17.51 -43.46
N THR A 199 22.29 -17.07 -43.56
CA THR A 199 22.89 -16.12 -42.62
C THR A 199 23.69 -15.07 -43.36
N VAL A 200 23.46 -13.79 -43.02
CA VAL A 200 24.24 -12.66 -43.52
C VAL A 200 25.10 -12.12 -42.38
N THR A 201 26.39 -11.93 -42.60
CA THR A 201 27.29 -11.33 -41.62
C THR A 201 27.55 -9.88 -41.98
N VAL A 202 27.34 -8.96 -41.05
CA VAL A 202 27.39 -7.50 -41.23
C VAL A 202 28.46 -6.90 -40.33
N ASP A 203 29.20 -5.91 -40.84
CA ASP A 203 30.02 -5.00 -40.04
C ASP A 203 29.19 -3.75 -39.73
N LEU A 204 28.86 -3.53 -38.46
CA LEU A 204 27.99 -2.44 -38.01
C LEU A 204 28.63 -1.06 -38.16
N ASP A 205 29.96 -0.95 -38.07
CA ASP A 205 30.65 0.34 -38.23
C ASP A 205 30.71 0.76 -39.71
N ALA A 206 30.91 -0.22 -40.61
CA ALA A 206 30.88 0.02 -42.05
C ALA A 206 29.46 -0.01 -42.65
N MET A 207 28.48 -0.49 -41.88
CA MET A 207 27.13 -0.86 -42.32
C MET A 207 27.14 -1.65 -43.64
N ALA A 208 27.92 -2.72 -43.68
CA ALA A 208 28.20 -3.47 -44.91
C ALA A 208 28.18 -4.99 -44.69
N ILE A 209 27.69 -5.73 -45.70
CA ILE A 209 27.73 -7.20 -45.71
C ILE A 209 29.16 -7.67 -45.90
N MET A 210 29.66 -8.42 -44.93
CA MET A 210 30.99 -9.02 -44.91
C MET A 210 31.00 -10.49 -45.36
N GLY A 211 29.86 -11.17 -45.25
CA GLY A 211 29.74 -12.58 -45.62
C GLY A 211 28.28 -12.98 -45.80
N TYR A 212 28.07 -13.97 -46.68
CA TYR A 212 26.76 -14.53 -46.98
C TYR A 212 26.87 -16.06 -47.06
N TYR A 213 26.00 -16.76 -46.34
CA TYR A 213 25.96 -18.21 -46.31
C TYR A 213 24.53 -18.69 -46.53
N ASP A 214 24.33 -19.54 -47.53
CA ASP A 214 23.10 -20.31 -47.78
C ASP A 214 23.49 -21.79 -47.78
N ARG A 215 23.46 -22.43 -46.60
CA ARG A 215 24.04 -23.77 -46.40
C ARG A 215 23.03 -24.90 -46.60
N ILE A 216 21.82 -24.75 -46.09
CA ILE A 216 20.81 -25.80 -46.07
C ILE A 216 19.46 -25.31 -46.59
N ARG A 217 18.72 -26.23 -47.21
CA ARG A 217 17.35 -26.00 -47.68
C ARG A 217 16.44 -27.03 -47.03
N VAL A 218 15.61 -26.55 -46.11
CA VAL A 218 14.57 -27.33 -45.43
C VAL A 218 13.20 -26.82 -45.86
N PRO A 219 12.14 -27.63 -45.74
CA PRO A 219 10.78 -27.15 -45.93
C PRO A 219 10.48 -25.99 -44.98
N MET A 220 9.87 -24.92 -45.51
CA MET A 220 9.40 -23.80 -44.70
C MET A 220 8.28 -24.28 -43.76
N PRO A 221 8.38 -24.09 -42.44
CA PRO A 221 7.29 -24.39 -41.51
C PRO A 221 5.95 -23.81 -41.94
N LYS A 222 4.85 -24.49 -41.57
CA LYS A 222 3.49 -24.05 -41.93
C LYS A 222 3.09 -22.82 -41.12
N ALA A 223 2.32 -21.92 -41.75
CA ALA A 223 1.71 -20.78 -41.05
C ALA A 223 0.45 -21.16 -40.26
N GLU A 224 -0.23 -22.24 -40.66
CA GLU A 224 -1.45 -22.70 -40.01
C GLU A 224 -1.19 -23.07 -38.54
N GLY A 225 -2.04 -22.57 -37.64
CA GLY A 225 -1.91 -22.84 -36.21
C GLY A 225 -0.89 -21.96 -35.46
N THR A 226 -0.32 -20.93 -36.09
CA THR A 226 0.75 -20.10 -35.48
C THR A 226 0.33 -18.70 -35.00
N ASP A 227 -0.74 -18.11 -35.56
CA ASP A 227 -1.11 -16.71 -35.27
C ASP A 227 -1.81 -16.60 -33.90
N TYR A 228 -1.19 -15.98 -32.91
CA TYR A 228 -1.71 -15.92 -31.54
C TYR A 228 -2.88 -14.94 -31.34
N ARG A 229 -3.20 -14.10 -32.32
CA ARG A 229 -4.19 -13.02 -32.13
C ARG A 229 -5.60 -13.56 -32.20
N ALA A 230 -6.41 -13.23 -31.19
CA ALA A 230 -7.80 -13.65 -31.10
C ALA A 230 -8.63 -13.34 -32.37
N SER A 231 -8.34 -12.21 -33.05
CA SER A 231 -9.02 -11.80 -34.29
C SER A 231 -8.73 -12.69 -35.50
N LYS A 232 -7.69 -13.54 -35.44
CA LYS A 232 -7.27 -14.47 -36.51
C LYS A 232 -7.59 -15.93 -36.21
N GLN A 233 -7.92 -16.22 -34.95
CA GLN A 233 -8.28 -17.55 -34.49
C GLN A 233 -9.69 -17.96 -34.97
N LYS A 234 -9.88 -19.27 -35.18
CA LYS A 234 -11.16 -19.87 -35.62
C LYS A 234 -11.77 -20.74 -34.51
N PRO A 235 -13.11 -20.83 -34.40
CA PRO A 235 -13.75 -21.73 -33.43
C PRO A 235 -13.32 -23.19 -33.58
N PRO A 236 -13.38 -24.00 -32.51
CA PRO A 236 -13.99 -23.69 -31.21
C PRO A 236 -13.06 -22.92 -30.27
N PHE A 237 -13.60 -21.92 -29.57
CA PHE A 237 -12.93 -21.28 -28.44
C PHE A 237 -13.27 -22.00 -27.14
N ALA A 238 -12.36 -21.96 -26.17
CA ALA A 238 -12.64 -22.43 -24.82
C ALA A 238 -13.84 -21.67 -24.20
N LYS A 239 -14.49 -22.29 -23.21
CA LYS A 239 -15.63 -21.67 -22.52
C LYS A 239 -15.17 -20.38 -21.82
N ARG A 240 -15.76 -19.25 -22.21
CA ARG A 240 -15.46 -17.92 -21.64
C ARG A 240 -15.68 -17.90 -20.12
N THR A 241 -14.72 -17.35 -19.39
CA THR A 241 -14.85 -17.02 -17.96
C THR A 241 -15.61 -15.70 -17.79
N ASN A 242 -16.35 -15.55 -16.69
CA ASN A 242 -17.01 -14.30 -16.35
C ASN A 242 -15.94 -13.24 -16.00
N GLY A 243 -16.20 -11.97 -16.33
CA GLY A 243 -15.29 -10.88 -15.98
C GLY A 243 -15.18 -10.68 -14.47
N ILE A 244 -14.00 -10.29 -14.00
CA ILE A 244 -13.71 -9.90 -12.61
C ILE A 244 -13.07 -8.51 -12.60
N THR A 245 -13.37 -7.71 -11.59
CA THR A 245 -12.80 -6.36 -11.44
C THR A 245 -12.50 -6.11 -9.98
N VAL A 246 -11.32 -5.54 -9.70
CA VAL A 246 -10.93 -5.08 -8.36
C VAL A 246 -11.26 -3.60 -8.26
N VAL A 247 -12.08 -3.22 -7.28
CA VAL A 247 -12.50 -1.84 -7.03
C VAL A 247 -11.99 -1.39 -5.67
N GLN A 248 -11.29 -0.25 -5.63
CA GLN A 248 -10.88 0.42 -4.40
C GLN A 248 -11.73 1.70 -4.25
N PRO A 249 -12.80 1.66 -3.43
CA PRO A 249 -13.76 2.77 -3.36
C PRO A 249 -13.13 4.09 -2.92
N ASP A 250 -12.09 4.02 -2.08
CA ASP A 250 -11.38 5.19 -1.53
C ASP A 250 -10.11 5.56 -2.33
N GLY A 251 -9.88 4.90 -3.47
CA GLY A 251 -8.63 5.00 -4.23
C GLY A 251 -7.50 4.13 -3.66
N PRO A 252 -6.30 4.20 -4.28
CA PRO A 252 -5.14 3.44 -3.82
C PRO A 252 -4.61 3.95 -2.47
N SER A 253 -4.12 3.04 -1.63
CA SER A 253 -3.51 3.37 -0.33
C SER A 253 -2.06 3.84 -0.45
N PHE A 254 -1.49 3.83 -1.66
CA PHE A 254 -0.16 4.34 -1.94
C PHE A 254 -0.20 5.76 -2.50
N THR A 255 0.88 6.50 -2.25
CA THR A 255 1.12 7.82 -2.84
C THR A 255 2.42 7.79 -3.64
N ILE A 256 2.44 8.53 -4.74
CA ILE A 256 3.61 8.71 -5.60
C ILE A 256 3.92 10.20 -5.65
N ASP A 257 5.07 10.59 -5.11
CA ASP A 257 5.59 11.97 -5.12
C ASP A 257 6.89 12.00 -5.94
N GLY A 258 6.79 12.48 -7.19
CA GLY A 258 7.84 12.27 -8.19
C GLY A 258 8.03 10.77 -8.43
N HIS A 259 9.17 10.24 -8.00
CA HIS A 259 9.48 8.80 -8.03
C HIS A 259 9.53 8.16 -6.64
N MET A 260 9.18 8.90 -5.57
CA MET A 260 9.09 8.35 -4.22
C MET A 260 7.70 7.73 -4.01
N ILE A 261 7.68 6.42 -3.76
CA ILE A 261 6.48 5.66 -3.47
C ILE A 261 6.38 5.42 -1.97
N ARG A 262 5.22 5.73 -1.40
CA ARG A 262 4.89 5.43 0.01
C ARG A 262 3.59 4.64 0.07
N TRP A 263 3.63 3.49 0.73
CA TRP A 263 2.49 2.57 0.82
C TRP A 263 2.53 1.82 2.14
N ALA A 264 1.42 1.79 2.87
CA ALA A 264 1.35 1.19 4.20
C ALA A 264 2.53 1.66 5.08
N ASN A 265 3.41 0.74 5.47
CA ASN A 265 4.63 0.99 6.25
C ASN A 265 5.89 1.13 5.39
N TRP A 266 5.82 1.11 4.06
CA TRP A 266 6.96 1.23 3.15
C TRP A 266 7.18 2.63 2.59
N ALA A 267 8.45 2.96 2.38
CA ALA A 267 8.88 4.07 1.53
C ALA A 267 10.07 3.63 0.67
N PHE A 268 10.02 3.89 -0.64
CA PHE A 268 11.11 3.59 -1.56
C PHE A 268 11.07 4.52 -2.78
N HIS A 269 12.17 4.58 -3.52
CA HIS A 269 12.31 5.31 -4.78
C HIS A 269 12.25 4.34 -5.96
N LEU A 270 11.48 4.67 -6.99
CA LEU A 270 11.41 3.93 -8.25
C LEU A 270 12.22 4.66 -9.34
N GLY A 271 13.40 4.15 -9.64
CA GLY A 271 14.22 4.58 -10.76
C GLY A 271 13.99 3.77 -12.04
N PHE A 272 14.52 4.29 -13.13
CA PHE A 272 14.54 3.65 -14.44
C PHE A 272 15.90 3.91 -15.10
N ASP A 273 16.44 2.88 -15.75
CA ASP A 273 17.66 2.95 -16.53
C ASP A 273 17.48 2.21 -17.86
N ALA A 274 17.96 2.80 -18.95
CA ALA A 274 17.81 2.26 -20.30
C ALA A 274 18.39 0.83 -20.44
N ARG A 275 19.47 0.50 -19.70
CA ARG A 275 20.12 -0.81 -19.80
C ARG A 275 19.37 -1.89 -19.01
N VAL A 276 18.87 -1.58 -17.82
CA VAL A 276 18.36 -2.59 -16.86
C VAL A 276 16.89 -2.47 -16.47
N GLY A 277 16.21 -1.40 -16.89
CA GLY A 277 14.80 -1.17 -16.57
C GLY A 277 14.59 -0.70 -15.12
N PRO A 278 13.74 -1.36 -14.32
CA PRO A 278 13.35 -0.90 -12.99
C PRO A 278 14.50 -0.94 -11.98
N ILE A 279 14.64 0.13 -11.20
CA ILE A 279 15.58 0.21 -10.09
C ILE A 279 14.83 0.61 -8.82
N ILE A 280 14.72 -0.29 -7.84
CA ILE A 280 14.19 0.05 -6.52
C ILE A 280 15.34 0.59 -5.67
N SER A 281 15.19 1.79 -5.10
CA SER A 281 16.21 2.40 -4.24
C SER A 281 15.64 2.89 -2.90
N LEU A 282 16.50 3.00 -1.89
CA LEU A 282 16.19 3.54 -0.56
C LEU A 282 14.98 2.87 0.11
N ALA A 283 14.76 1.58 -0.13
CA ALA A 283 13.62 0.87 0.42
C ALA A 283 13.77 0.71 1.94
N SER A 284 12.85 1.37 2.65
CA SER A 284 12.80 1.45 4.10
C SER A 284 11.41 1.10 4.58
N ILE A 285 11.32 0.47 5.74
CA ILE A 285 10.06 0.14 6.39
C ILE A 285 9.93 0.86 7.72
N TYR A 286 8.75 1.37 8.01
CA TYR A 286 8.41 2.01 9.26
C TYR A 286 8.15 0.95 10.34
N ASP A 287 8.95 0.98 11.40
CA ASP A 287 8.84 0.09 12.56
C ASP A 287 8.02 0.79 13.64
N LEU A 288 6.77 0.34 13.82
CA LEU A 288 5.82 0.94 14.76
C LEU A 288 6.32 0.90 16.21
N ASP A 289 7.04 -0.17 16.61
CA ASP A 289 7.53 -0.32 17.99
C ASP A 289 8.72 0.62 18.28
N LYS A 290 9.36 1.16 17.23
CA LYS A 290 10.52 2.06 17.33
C LYS A 290 10.24 3.50 16.87
N ASP A 291 9.09 3.75 16.27
CA ASP A 291 8.69 5.05 15.68
C ASP A 291 9.74 5.61 14.69
N GLU A 292 10.28 4.75 13.82
CA GLU A 292 11.28 5.15 12.83
C GLU A 292 11.20 4.33 11.53
N TYR A 293 11.62 4.93 10.41
CA TYR A 293 11.91 4.20 9.18
C TYR A 293 13.28 3.55 9.28
N ARG A 294 13.34 2.26 8.99
CA ARG A 294 14.57 1.45 9.04
C ARG A 294 14.91 0.97 7.63
N SER A 295 16.15 1.22 7.24
CA SER A 295 16.69 0.84 5.92
C SER A 295 16.77 -0.67 5.75
N ILE A 296 16.50 -1.16 4.54
CA ILE A 296 16.59 -2.58 4.18
C ILE A 296 17.41 -2.76 2.90
N LEU A 297 17.05 -2.07 1.83
CA LEU A 297 17.67 -2.21 0.52
C LEU A 297 18.01 -0.81 -0.01
N TYR A 298 19.31 -0.53 -0.17
CA TYR A 298 19.75 0.73 -0.75
C TYR A 298 19.42 0.79 -2.23
N ARG A 299 19.65 -0.31 -2.96
CA ARG A 299 19.38 -0.41 -4.39
C ARG A 299 19.20 -1.86 -4.84
N GLY A 300 18.22 -2.11 -5.71
CA GLY A 300 18.04 -3.42 -6.34
C GLY A 300 17.48 -3.34 -7.75
N TYR A 301 17.99 -4.20 -8.64
CA TYR A 301 17.61 -4.29 -10.06
C TYR A 301 18.13 -5.61 -10.67
N ILE A 302 17.63 -5.98 -11.86
CA ILE A 302 18.22 -7.07 -12.65
C ILE A 302 19.47 -6.52 -13.34
N SER A 303 20.63 -7.07 -13.00
CA SER A 303 21.90 -6.57 -13.50
C SER A 303 22.24 -7.08 -14.90
N GLU A 304 21.86 -8.31 -15.22
CA GLU A 304 22.11 -8.94 -16.52
C GLU A 304 21.20 -10.16 -16.71
N LEU A 305 20.91 -10.47 -17.98
CA LEU A 305 20.30 -11.72 -18.41
C LEU A 305 21.32 -12.54 -19.22
N PHE A 306 21.22 -13.85 -19.19
CA PHE A 306 22.01 -14.74 -20.04
C PHE A 306 21.13 -15.85 -20.60
N VAL A 307 21.00 -15.92 -21.93
CA VAL A 307 20.08 -16.82 -22.65
C VAL A 307 20.86 -17.70 -23.66
N PRO A 308 21.60 -18.72 -23.21
CA PRO A 308 22.35 -19.60 -24.09
C PRO A 308 21.46 -20.66 -24.76
N TYR A 309 21.54 -20.75 -26.09
CA TYR A 309 20.97 -21.86 -26.88
C TYR A 309 21.95 -23.02 -27.03
N MET A 310 21.40 -24.23 -27.16
CA MET A 310 22.18 -25.48 -27.11
C MET A 310 22.41 -26.13 -28.49
N ASP A 311 22.16 -25.43 -29.59
CA ASP A 311 22.37 -25.95 -30.96
C ASP A 311 23.71 -25.48 -31.54
N LEU A 312 24.49 -26.44 -32.04
CA LEU A 312 25.85 -26.24 -32.53
C LEU A 312 25.95 -25.88 -34.02
N ALA A 313 24.82 -25.79 -34.73
CA ALA A 313 24.80 -25.39 -36.14
C ALA A 313 25.34 -23.96 -36.32
N ASP A 314 25.91 -23.66 -37.50
CA ASP A 314 26.52 -22.36 -37.81
C ASP A 314 25.56 -21.18 -37.62
N GLU A 315 24.25 -21.41 -37.77
CA GLU A 315 23.18 -20.43 -37.60
C GLU A 315 22.76 -20.23 -36.13
N TRP A 316 23.24 -21.08 -35.22
CA TRP A 316 22.75 -21.21 -33.85
C TRP A 316 23.82 -21.08 -32.77
N TYR A 317 25.04 -21.61 -32.95
CA TYR A 317 26.04 -21.73 -31.87
C TYR A 317 26.33 -20.42 -31.12
N HIS A 318 26.19 -19.28 -31.81
CA HIS A 318 26.42 -17.95 -31.28
C HIS A 318 25.24 -17.31 -30.53
N ARG A 319 24.05 -17.93 -30.55
CA ARG A 319 22.83 -17.38 -29.94
C ARG A 319 22.90 -17.58 -28.42
N THR A 320 23.53 -16.62 -27.76
CA THR A 320 23.83 -16.68 -26.32
C THR A 320 23.65 -15.30 -25.71
N PHE A 321 22.41 -14.81 -25.78
CA PHE A 321 22.12 -13.39 -25.58
C PHE A 321 22.40 -12.92 -24.16
N PHE A 322 22.86 -11.68 -24.07
CA PHE A 322 22.97 -10.94 -22.83
C PHE A 322 22.01 -9.75 -22.86
N ASP A 323 20.71 -10.00 -22.68
CA ASP A 323 19.64 -9.06 -23.04
C ASP A 323 19.84 -7.64 -22.47
N SER A 324 20.36 -7.50 -21.25
CA SER A 324 20.62 -6.15 -20.69
C SER A 324 21.84 -5.50 -21.35
N GLY A 325 22.98 -6.19 -21.45
CA GLY A 325 24.22 -5.66 -22.01
C GLY A 325 24.25 -5.50 -23.53
N GLU A 326 23.51 -6.33 -24.26
CA GLU A 326 23.52 -6.41 -25.73
C GLU A 326 22.33 -5.71 -26.39
N TYR A 327 21.16 -5.73 -25.75
CA TYR A 327 19.90 -5.20 -26.31
C TYR A 327 19.22 -4.12 -25.46
N SER A 328 19.75 -3.84 -24.25
CA SER A 328 19.20 -2.88 -23.29
C SER A 328 17.79 -3.22 -22.83
N PHE A 329 17.69 -3.99 -21.74
CA PHE A 329 16.44 -4.48 -21.16
C PHE A 329 15.42 -3.38 -20.85
N GLY A 330 15.89 -2.18 -20.48
CA GLY A 330 15.01 -1.02 -20.27
C GLY A 330 14.49 -0.39 -21.57
N LEU A 331 15.31 -0.33 -22.63
CA LEU A 331 14.87 0.11 -23.98
C LEU A 331 13.88 -0.88 -24.60
N SER A 332 13.99 -2.16 -24.24
CA SER A 332 13.05 -3.21 -24.62
C SER A 332 11.74 -3.22 -23.82
N ALA A 333 11.53 -2.27 -22.90
CA ALA A 333 10.29 -2.16 -22.17
C ALA A 333 9.13 -1.77 -23.10
N VAL A 334 7.97 -2.42 -22.93
CA VAL A 334 6.78 -2.19 -23.77
C VAL A 334 5.68 -1.50 -22.98
N SER A 335 4.82 -0.75 -23.69
CA SER A 335 3.62 -0.17 -23.08
C SER A 335 2.69 -1.26 -22.57
N LEU A 336 2.31 -1.15 -21.30
CA LEU A 336 1.48 -2.13 -20.61
C LEU A 336 0.00 -1.93 -20.96
N GLU A 337 -0.69 -3.00 -21.33
CA GLU A 337 -2.10 -2.97 -21.69
C GLU A 337 -3.01 -2.92 -20.45
N PRO A 338 -3.80 -1.83 -20.26
CA PRO A 338 -4.67 -1.68 -19.09
C PRO A 338 -5.70 -2.80 -18.96
N ALA A 339 -5.96 -3.23 -17.72
CA ALA A 339 -6.86 -4.33 -17.36
C ALA A 339 -6.44 -5.73 -17.86
N THR A 340 -5.33 -5.84 -18.59
CA THR A 340 -4.77 -7.13 -19.07
C THR A 340 -3.42 -7.40 -18.42
N ASP A 341 -2.43 -6.54 -18.67
CA ASP A 341 -1.11 -6.65 -18.03
C ASP A 341 -1.14 -6.15 -16.58
N CYS A 342 -1.99 -5.16 -16.31
CA CYS A 342 -2.15 -4.55 -15.00
C CYS A 342 -3.64 -4.44 -14.62
N PRO A 343 -4.01 -4.66 -13.34
CA PRO A 343 -5.41 -4.60 -12.92
C PRO A 343 -5.98 -3.18 -13.00
N SER A 344 -7.30 -3.07 -12.93
CA SER A 344 -8.05 -1.81 -13.06
C SER A 344 -7.71 -0.75 -12.01
N ASN A 345 -7.09 -1.14 -10.90
CA ASN A 345 -6.65 -0.23 -9.83
C ASN A 345 -5.18 0.22 -9.98
N ALA A 346 -4.52 -0.09 -11.09
CA ALA A 346 -3.14 0.29 -11.32
C ALA A 346 -2.97 1.77 -11.70
N VAL A 347 -1.85 2.35 -11.27
CA VAL A 347 -1.36 3.66 -11.71
C VAL A 347 -0.18 3.43 -12.64
N PHE A 348 -0.24 3.98 -13.84
CA PHE A 348 0.82 3.86 -14.85
C PHE A 348 1.83 5.00 -14.76
N ILE A 349 3.09 4.72 -15.07
CA ILE A 349 4.19 5.69 -15.05
C ILE A 349 4.94 5.63 -16.38
N ASP A 350 5.08 6.79 -16.99
CA ASP A 350 5.87 7.01 -18.20
C ASP A 350 7.36 7.15 -17.86
N VAL A 351 8.22 6.80 -18.81
CA VAL A 351 9.68 7.01 -18.69
C VAL A 351 10.23 7.71 -19.93
N TYR A 352 11.46 8.23 -19.81
CA TYR A 352 12.16 8.89 -20.91
C TYR A 352 13.55 8.30 -21.11
N VAL A 353 13.92 8.12 -22.37
CA VAL A 353 15.22 7.61 -22.81
C VAL A 353 15.82 8.51 -23.89
N ALA A 354 17.09 8.29 -24.20
CA ALA A 354 17.78 8.98 -25.30
C ALA A 354 17.83 8.08 -26.54
N ASP A 355 17.51 8.61 -27.71
CA ASP A 355 17.75 7.93 -29.01
C ASP A 355 19.23 7.99 -29.42
N GLN A 356 19.60 7.43 -30.59
CA GLN A 356 20.98 7.44 -31.11
C GLN A 356 21.58 8.85 -31.28
N SER A 357 20.73 9.89 -31.38
CA SER A 357 21.12 11.29 -31.51
C SER A 357 21.08 12.03 -30.17
N SER A 358 20.73 11.34 -29.08
CA SER A 358 20.43 11.87 -27.76
C SER A 358 19.24 12.85 -27.73
N ASN A 359 18.21 12.61 -28.54
CA ASN A 359 16.91 13.25 -28.35
C ASN A 359 16.11 12.48 -27.29
N PRO A 360 15.34 13.16 -26.42
CA PRO A 360 14.49 12.49 -25.46
C PRO A 360 13.29 11.83 -26.15
N VAL A 361 13.10 10.53 -25.93
CA VAL A 361 11.97 9.73 -26.39
C VAL A 361 11.11 9.36 -25.18
N LYS A 362 9.81 9.62 -25.28
CA LYS A 362 8.83 9.22 -24.27
C LYS A 362 8.41 7.78 -24.53
N MET A 363 8.51 6.92 -23.52
CA MET A 363 7.92 5.60 -23.50
C MET A 363 6.74 5.63 -22.51
N SER A 364 5.52 5.46 -23.02
CA SER A 364 4.30 5.61 -22.21
C SER A 364 3.90 4.30 -21.53
N ASP A 365 3.33 4.39 -20.33
CA ASP A 365 2.75 3.26 -19.59
C ASP A 365 3.74 2.10 -19.36
N ILE A 366 5.00 2.40 -19.05
CA ILE A 366 6.09 1.41 -18.91
C ILE A 366 6.07 0.71 -17.55
N PHE A 367 5.72 1.44 -16.48
CA PHE A 367 5.44 0.82 -15.19
C PHE A 367 3.97 0.86 -14.89
N CYS A 368 3.51 -0.13 -14.13
CA CYS A 368 2.28 -0.02 -13.38
C CYS A 368 2.50 -0.34 -11.90
N VAL A 369 1.86 0.43 -11.04
CA VAL A 369 1.90 0.30 -9.57
C VAL A 369 0.49 0.01 -9.08
N PHE A 370 0.28 -1.08 -8.35
CA PHE A 370 -1.04 -1.48 -7.89
C PHE A 370 -1.01 -2.26 -6.58
N GLU A 371 -2.13 -2.23 -5.85
CA GLU A 371 -2.34 -3.08 -4.68
C GLU A 371 -2.99 -4.40 -5.11
N ARG A 372 -2.39 -5.52 -4.69
CA ARG A 372 -2.87 -6.87 -4.95
C ARG A 372 -3.57 -7.41 -3.70
N SER A 373 -4.81 -7.85 -3.87
CA SER A 373 -5.60 -8.56 -2.86
C SER A 373 -6.26 -9.77 -3.50
N ALA A 374 -5.55 -10.91 -3.50
CA ALA A 374 -5.98 -12.16 -4.14
C ALA A 374 -6.67 -13.14 -3.16
N GLY A 375 -7.03 -12.68 -1.96
CA GLY A 375 -7.52 -13.55 -0.87
C GLY A 375 -6.39 -14.24 -0.08
N ASP A 376 -5.15 -13.77 -0.25
CA ASP A 376 -4.01 -14.21 0.54
C ASP A 376 -4.23 -13.86 2.03
N ILE A 377 -3.72 -14.73 2.92
CA ILE A 377 -3.88 -14.60 4.37
C ILE A 377 -2.57 -14.09 4.96
N MET A 378 -2.61 -12.94 5.63
CA MET A 378 -1.44 -12.33 6.26
C MET A 378 -0.99 -13.17 7.45
N TRP A 379 -1.95 -13.52 8.32
CA TRP A 379 -1.80 -14.55 9.33
C TRP A 379 -3.17 -15.00 9.85
N ARG A 380 -3.23 -16.19 10.44
CA ARG A 380 -4.46 -16.72 11.06
C ARG A 380 -4.19 -17.72 12.16
N HIS A 381 -5.12 -17.84 13.09
CA HIS A 381 -5.14 -18.91 14.09
C HIS A 381 -6.57 -19.29 14.49
N THR A 382 -6.80 -20.57 14.78
CA THR A 382 -8.02 -21.06 15.45
C THR A 382 -7.61 -21.91 16.65
N GLU A 383 -7.77 -21.39 17.85
CA GLU A 383 -7.51 -22.07 19.11
C GLU A 383 -8.76 -22.84 19.55
N VAL A 384 -8.59 -24.13 19.82
CA VAL A 384 -9.65 -25.08 20.24
C VAL A 384 -9.27 -25.87 21.48
N GLY A 385 -8.03 -25.75 21.96
CA GLY A 385 -7.51 -26.43 23.13
C GLY A 385 -7.95 -25.83 24.46
N ILE A 386 -8.58 -24.65 24.44
CA ILE A 386 -9.17 -24.04 25.64
C ILE A 386 -10.55 -24.68 25.88
N PRO A 387 -10.75 -25.46 26.97
CA PRO A 387 -12.02 -26.14 27.20
C PRO A 387 -13.20 -25.16 27.20
N GLY A 388 -14.23 -25.46 26.40
CA GLY A 388 -15.44 -24.63 26.28
C GLY A 388 -15.25 -23.31 25.52
N LYS A 389 -14.09 -23.06 24.88
CA LYS A 389 -13.82 -21.79 24.18
C LYS A 389 -13.11 -22.03 22.84
N VAL A 390 -13.69 -21.49 21.77
CA VAL A 390 -13.04 -21.40 20.46
C VAL A 390 -12.62 -19.95 20.21
N VAL A 391 -11.34 -19.70 19.99
CA VAL A 391 -10.82 -18.37 19.63
C VAL A 391 -10.34 -18.42 18.19
N ARG A 392 -10.83 -17.52 17.33
CA ARG A 392 -10.45 -17.47 15.92
C ARG A 392 -10.08 -16.06 15.53
N GLU A 393 -8.98 -15.92 14.80
CA GLU A 393 -8.51 -14.67 14.23
C GLU A 393 -7.90 -14.93 12.85
N VAL A 394 -8.22 -14.09 11.87
CA VAL A 394 -7.74 -14.17 10.48
C VAL A 394 -7.57 -12.75 9.98
N ARG A 395 -6.42 -12.44 9.37
CA ARG A 395 -6.18 -11.15 8.72
C ARG A 395 -5.82 -11.33 7.25
N ALA A 396 -6.39 -10.48 6.41
CA ALA A 396 -6.12 -10.47 4.97
C ALA A 396 -4.75 -9.88 4.67
N ASP A 397 -4.13 -10.34 3.60
CA ASP A 397 -2.86 -9.84 3.08
C ASP A 397 -3.11 -8.93 1.88
N VAL A 398 -2.54 -7.73 1.92
CA VAL A 398 -2.49 -6.81 0.79
C VAL A 398 -1.02 -6.51 0.51
N SER A 399 -0.63 -6.58 -0.75
CA SER A 399 0.74 -6.24 -1.18
C SER A 399 0.74 -5.18 -2.26
N LEU A 400 1.80 -4.39 -2.33
CA LEU A 400 2.03 -3.43 -3.40
C LEU A 400 2.93 -4.06 -4.45
N VAL A 401 2.55 -4.00 -5.73
CA VAL A 401 3.32 -4.50 -6.86
C VAL A 401 3.74 -3.34 -7.75
N VAL A 402 5.02 -3.31 -8.12
CA VAL A 402 5.57 -2.51 -9.22
C VAL A 402 5.95 -3.46 -10.35
N ARG A 403 5.35 -3.29 -11.52
CA ARG A 403 5.53 -4.16 -12.68
C ARG A 403 6.11 -3.43 -13.88
N MET A 404 6.99 -4.10 -14.61
CA MET A 404 7.42 -3.77 -15.98
C MET A 404 7.34 -5.03 -16.85
N VAL A 405 7.09 -4.87 -18.16
CA VAL A 405 7.25 -5.94 -19.15
C VAL A 405 8.30 -5.51 -20.17
N ALA A 406 9.25 -6.40 -20.48
CA ALA A 406 10.23 -6.20 -21.53
C ALA A 406 10.09 -7.27 -22.61
N ALA A 407 10.08 -6.86 -23.88
CA ALA A 407 10.02 -7.76 -25.03
C ALA A 407 11.32 -7.68 -25.83
N ILE A 408 12.13 -8.75 -25.82
CA ILE A 408 13.41 -8.82 -26.52
C ILE A 408 13.30 -9.90 -27.59
N GLY A 409 13.15 -9.47 -28.85
CA GLY A 409 12.90 -10.36 -29.97
C GLY A 409 11.64 -11.19 -29.75
N ASN A 410 11.83 -12.48 -29.50
CA ASN A 410 10.76 -13.46 -29.36
C ASN A 410 10.24 -13.62 -27.91
N TYR A 411 10.98 -13.18 -26.88
CA TYR A 411 10.62 -13.38 -25.47
C TYR A 411 10.04 -12.14 -24.81
N ASP A 412 9.09 -12.40 -23.89
CA ASP A 412 8.49 -11.41 -23.00
C ASP A 412 8.81 -11.74 -21.54
N TYR A 413 9.37 -10.77 -20.82
CA TYR A 413 9.74 -10.87 -19.40
C TYR A 413 8.85 -9.95 -18.56
N VAL A 414 8.00 -10.54 -17.73
CA VAL A 414 7.16 -9.82 -16.75
C VAL A 414 7.93 -9.72 -15.43
N VAL A 415 8.35 -8.53 -15.02
CA VAL A 415 9.17 -8.32 -13.82
C VAL A 415 8.36 -7.59 -12.75
N ASP A 416 8.18 -8.25 -11.60
CA ASP A 416 7.43 -7.73 -10.45
C ASP A 416 8.33 -7.54 -9.22
N TRP A 417 8.24 -6.35 -8.63
CA TRP A 417 8.68 -6.07 -7.27
C TRP A 417 7.46 -5.96 -6.36
N GLU A 418 7.31 -6.89 -5.42
CA GLU A 418 6.18 -6.95 -4.50
C GLU A 418 6.61 -6.66 -3.06
N PHE A 419 5.99 -5.65 -2.43
CA PHE A 419 6.21 -5.25 -1.04
C PHE A 419 5.03 -5.66 -0.17
N LYS A 420 5.31 -6.23 1.01
CA LYS A 420 4.29 -6.73 1.94
C LYS A 420 4.32 -6.00 3.27
N GLN A 421 3.16 -5.83 3.91
CA GLN A 421 3.07 -5.19 5.24
C GLN A 421 3.89 -5.92 6.32
N SER A 422 4.10 -7.24 6.15
CA SER A 422 4.97 -8.06 7.00
C SER A 422 6.46 -7.70 6.93
N GLY A 423 6.84 -6.83 6.00
CA GLY A 423 8.22 -6.44 5.72
C GLY A 423 8.95 -7.31 4.71
N SER A 424 8.27 -8.29 4.10
CA SER A 424 8.84 -9.07 2.99
C SER A 424 8.89 -8.27 1.68
N ILE A 425 9.94 -8.48 0.90
CA ILE A 425 10.05 -8.04 -0.51
C ILE A 425 10.14 -9.30 -1.36
N LYS A 426 9.25 -9.48 -2.33
CA LYS A 426 9.27 -10.59 -3.28
C LYS A 426 9.62 -10.08 -4.66
N LEU A 427 10.52 -10.77 -5.34
CA LEU A 427 10.89 -10.50 -6.71
C LEU A 427 10.45 -11.68 -7.55
N VAL A 428 9.59 -11.43 -8.53
CA VAL A 428 9.00 -12.45 -9.39
C VAL A 428 9.27 -12.08 -10.84
N VAL A 429 9.70 -13.06 -11.62
CA VAL A 429 9.80 -12.95 -13.08
C VAL A 429 8.90 -13.99 -13.74
N GLY A 430 8.12 -13.57 -14.72
CA GLY A 430 7.37 -14.43 -15.63
C GLY A 430 8.01 -14.42 -17.02
N LEU A 431 8.21 -15.61 -17.59
CA LEU A 431 8.70 -15.82 -18.95
C LEU A 431 7.52 -16.24 -19.84
N THR A 432 7.29 -15.53 -20.92
CA THR A 432 6.26 -15.82 -21.93
C THR A 432 6.78 -15.41 -23.31
N GLY A 433 5.91 -15.34 -24.31
CA GLY A 433 6.28 -14.94 -25.68
C GLY A 433 6.28 -16.13 -26.61
N VAL A 434 7.07 -16.09 -27.68
CA VAL A 434 7.13 -17.15 -28.69
C VAL A 434 8.49 -17.83 -28.68
N LEU A 435 8.53 -19.13 -28.93
CA LEU A 435 9.80 -19.86 -28.96
C LEU A 435 10.66 -19.46 -30.16
N GLU A 436 11.96 -19.42 -29.98
CA GLU A 436 12.88 -19.40 -31.11
C GLU A 436 12.98 -20.82 -31.68
N VAL A 437 12.51 -21.02 -32.92
CA VAL A 437 12.41 -22.34 -33.54
C VAL A 437 13.39 -22.51 -34.70
N LYS A 438 13.73 -23.77 -34.94
CA LYS A 438 14.58 -24.25 -36.03
C LYS A 438 13.75 -24.94 -37.11
N GLY A 439 14.00 -24.58 -38.36
CA GLY A 439 13.43 -25.28 -39.51
C GLY A 439 14.09 -26.64 -39.71
N VAL A 440 13.31 -27.72 -39.80
CA VAL A 440 13.84 -29.09 -39.98
C VAL A 440 13.08 -29.87 -41.07
N PRO A 441 13.67 -30.91 -41.68
CA PRO A 441 12.98 -31.71 -42.69
C PRO A 441 11.96 -32.70 -42.10
N TYR A 442 11.89 -32.84 -40.77
CA TYR A 442 11.05 -33.84 -40.11
C TYR A 442 9.62 -33.37 -39.90
N THR A 443 8.67 -34.29 -40.07
CA THR A 443 7.25 -34.09 -39.74
C THR A 443 6.80 -34.93 -38.54
N HIS A 444 7.56 -35.96 -38.17
CA HIS A 444 7.24 -36.87 -37.07
C HIS A 444 8.50 -37.27 -36.31
N THR A 445 8.38 -37.51 -35.00
CA THR A 445 9.53 -37.85 -34.13
C THR A 445 10.23 -39.15 -34.52
N ASN A 446 9.52 -40.11 -35.13
CA ASN A 446 10.10 -41.37 -35.60
C ASN A 446 11.05 -41.21 -36.81
N GLN A 447 11.09 -40.03 -37.44
CA GLN A 447 12.00 -39.68 -38.52
C GLN A 447 13.36 -39.16 -38.01
N ILE A 448 13.41 -38.76 -36.74
CA ILE A 448 14.62 -38.21 -36.11
C ILE A 448 15.59 -39.36 -35.80
N ARG A 449 16.79 -39.28 -36.37
CA ARG A 449 17.87 -40.28 -36.20
C ARG A 449 19.13 -39.71 -35.56
N GLU A 450 19.17 -38.40 -35.36
CA GLU A 450 20.30 -37.64 -34.83
C GLU A 450 19.82 -36.68 -33.75
N ASN A 451 20.76 -36.01 -33.08
CA ASN A 451 20.41 -34.98 -32.12
C ASN A 451 19.96 -33.72 -32.86
N VAL A 452 18.73 -33.27 -32.60
CA VAL A 452 18.15 -32.03 -33.16
C VAL A 452 18.21 -30.87 -32.17
N TYR A 453 18.89 -31.05 -31.03
CA TYR A 453 19.13 -30.04 -30.00
C TYR A 453 17.86 -29.42 -29.40
N GLY A 454 16.74 -30.15 -29.44
CA GLY A 454 15.44 -29.63 -29.02
C GLY A 454 14.30 -30.64 -29.20
N THR A 455 13.07 -30.14 -29.10
CA THR A 455 11.83 -30.92 -29.25
C THR A 455 11.16 -30.59 -30.58
N LEU A 456 10.69 -31.60 -31.31
CA LEU A 456 9.83 -31.38 -32.49
C LEU A 456 8.42 -30.97 -32.02
N LEU A 457 8.04 -29.71 -32.26
CA LEU A 457 6.81 -29.10 -31.72
C LEU A 457 5.64 -29.20 -32.70
N ALA A 458 5.96 -29.00 -33.98
CA ALA A 458 5.05 -29.10 -35.10
C ALA A 458 5.80 -29.69 -36.30
N GLU A 459 5.09 -29.96 -37.39
CA GLU A 459 5.74 -30.34 -38.65
C GLU A 459 6.81 -29.30 -39.02
N ASN A 460 8.01 -29.78 -39.33
CA ASN A 460 9.17 -28.99 -39.73
C ASN A 460 9.71 -28.00 -38.69
N THR A 461 9.27 -28.09 -37.43
CA THR A 461 9.55 -27.06 -36.42
C THR A 461 10.10 -27.67 -35.13
N VAL A 462 11.37 -27.41 -34.83
CA VAL A 462 12.01 -27.80 -33.57
C VAL A 462 12.17 -26.58 -32.67
N GLY A 463 11.66 -26.65 -31.43
CA GLY A 463 12.02 -25.68 -30.39
C GLY A 463 13.37 -26.06 -29.80
N VAL A 464 14.35 -25.18 -29.93
CA VAL A 464 15.74 -25.46 -29.50
C VAL A 464 15.86 -25.32 -27.98
N ASN A 465 16.56 -26.25 -27.35
CA ASN A 465 16.84 -26.19 -25.91
C ASN A 465 17.67 -24.94 -25.59
N HIS A 466 17.32 -24.26 -24.50
CA HIS A 466 18.02 -23.05 -24.06
C HIS A 466 17.77 -22.81 -22.57
N ASP A 467 18.51 -21.87 -21.99
CA ASP A 467 18.34 -21.45 -20.60
C ASP A 467 17.95 -19.97 -20.52
N HIS A 468 17.37 -19.56 -19.38
CA HIS A 468 17.25 -18.16 -19.01
C HIS A 468 17.84 -17.95 -17.61
N PHE A 469 18.89 -17.14 -17.50
CA PHE A 469 19.48 -16.72 -16.23
C PHE A 469 19.29 -15.22 -16.01
N LEU A 470 18.73 -14.83 -14.88
CA LEU A 470 18.52 -13.44 -14.48
C LEU A 470 19.28 -13.17 -13.18
N THR A 471 20.30 -12.31 -13.24
CA THR A 471 21.15 -12.02 -12.07
C THR A 471 20.76 -10.69 -11.46
N TYR A 472 20.27 -10.71 -10.22
CA TYR A 472 19.86 -9.53 -9.48
C TYR A 472 21.03 -8.92 -8.72
N TYR A 473 21.16 -7.59 -8.80
CA TYR A 473 21.96 -6.76 -7.90
C TYR A 473 21.10 -6.37 -6.71
N LEU A 474 21.55 -6.64 -5.47
CA LEU A 474 20.85 -6.32 -4.24
C LEU A 474 21.83 -5.69 -3.24
N ASP A 475 21.93 -4.37 -3.24
CA ASP A 475 22.72 -3.61 -2.28
C ASP A 475 21.94 -3.48 -0.96
N MET A 476 22.28 -4.35 -0.01
CA MET A 476 21.55 -4.55 1.22
C MET A 476 22.14 -3.64 2.32
N ASP A 477 21.33 -2.71 2.81
CA ASP A 477 21.66 -1.80 3.91
C ASP A 477 20.73 -2.08 5.08
N ILE A 478 20.89 -3.25 5.70
CA ILE A 478 20.07 -3.69 6.84
C ILE A 478 20.33 -2.78 8.03
N ASP A 479 19.44 -1.82 8.21
CA ASP A 479 19.48 -0.81 9.27
C ASP A 479 20.84 -0.07 9.32
N GLY A 480 21.44 0.14 8.15
CA GLY A 480 22.77 0.73 7.96
C GLY A 480 23.69 -0.12 7.07
N GLN A 481 24.84 0.44 6.70
CA GLN A 481 25.79 -0.13 5.73
C GLN A 481 26.66 -1.25 6.30
N ASP A 482 26.92 -1.29 7.60
CA ASP A 482 27.84 -2.27 8.20
C ASP A 482 27.12 -3.62 8.36
N ASN A 483 27.21 -4.49 7.35
CA ASN A 483 26.47 -5.75 7.26
C ASN A 483 27.41 -6.96 7.07
N SER A 484 26.88 -8.16 7.32
CA SER A 484 27.58 -9.43 7.14
C SER A 484 26.67 -10.46 6.49
N PHE A 485 27.24 -11.29 5.61
CA PHE A 485 26.54 -12.45 5.06
C PHE A 485 26.78 -13.69 5.93
N MET A 486 25.69 -14.38 6.29
CA MET A 486 25.70 -15.53 7.19
C MET A 486 24.96 -16.73 6.58
N LYS A 487 25.53 -17.91 6.78
CA LYS A 487 24.95 -19.21 6.41
C LYS A 487 24.57 -19.94 7.68
N ALA A 488 23.27 -20.10 7.92
CA ALA A 488 22.74 -20.86 9.05
C ALA A 488 22.43 -22.30 8.59
N LYS A 489 23.44 -23.17 8.65
CA LYS A 489 23.35 -24.56 8.18
C LYS A 489 22.61 -25.43 9.17
N MET A 490 21.64 -26.21 8.70
CA MET A 490 20.93 -27.19 9.53
C MET A 490 21.67 -28.53 9.49
N GLN A 491 22.11 -29.01 10.66
CA GLN A 491 22.88 -30.26 10.77
C GLN A 491 22.17 -31.27 11.67
N THR A 492 22.08 -32.51 11.23
CA THR A 492 21.54 -33.61 12.04
C THR A 492 22.58 -34.09 13.04
N VAL A 493 22.25 -34.02 14.34
CA VAL A 493 23.05 -34.55 15.43
C VAL A 493 22.45 -35.87 15.90
N LYS A 494 23.25 -36.94 15.84
CA LYS A 494 22.89 -38.22 16.48
C LYS A 494 23.15 -38.12 17.98
N VAL A 495 22.21 -38.60 18.77
CA VAL A 495 22.39 -38.73 20.21
C VAL A 495 23.32 -39.93 20.44
N MET A 496 24.58 -39.66 20.80
CA MET A 496 25.59 -40.69 21.05
C MET A 496 25.51 -41.16 22.51
N ASP A 497 25.21 -42.44 22.71
CA ASP A 497 25.11 -43.06 24.04
C ASP A 497 26.47 -43.07 24.76
N GLY A 498 26.55 -42.39 25.91
CA GLY A 498 27.79 -42.26 26.64
C GLY A 498 27.67 -41.56 27.98
N ARG A 499 26.82 -42.11 28.87
CA ARG A 499 26.66 -41.76 30.31
C ARG A 499 25.80 -40.51 30.58
N LYS A 500 24.53 -40.78 30.93
CA LYS A 500 23.44 -39.89 31.41
C LYS A 500 22.51 -39.38 30.30
N THR A 501 21.39 -40.07 30.06
CA THR A 501 20.02 -39.51 30.07
C THR A 501 18.97 -40.49 29.52
N SER A 502 17.75 -40.42 30.06
CA SER A 502 16.55 -41.21 29.76
C SER A 502 15.80 -40.75 28.50
N ILE A 503 16.49 -40.30 27.46
CA ILE A 503 15.88 -39.61 26.31
C ILE A 503 15.65 -40.62 25.16
N PRO A 504 14.39 -40.90 24.75
CA PRO A 504 14.09 -41.91 23.72
C PRO A 504 14.41 -41.46 22.28
N ARG A 505 14.73 -40.18 22.08
CA ARG A 505 15.06 -39.59 20.76
C ARG A 505 16.46 -40.03 20.32
N LYS A 506 16.57 -40.54 19.09
CA LYS A 506 17.84 -40.97 18.48
C LYS A 506 18.62 -39.83 17.80
N SER A 507 17.94 -38.75 17.44
CA SER A 507 18.54 -37.59 16.78
C SER A 507 17.68 -36.33 16.93
N TYR A 508 18.29 -35.20 16.63
CA TYR A 508 17.69 -33.89 16.42
C TYR A 508 18.50 -33.14 15.38
N TRP A 509 18.01 -32.00 14.89
CA TRP A 509 18.82 -31.09 14.07
C TRP A 509 19.18 -29.85 14.89
N THR A 510 20.32 -29.24 14.57
CA THR A 510 20.79 -28.00 15.16
C THR A 510 21.23 -27.03 14.05
N VAL A 511 21.44 -25.77 14.39
CA VAL A 511 21.92 -24.76 13.45
C VAL A 511 23.38 -24.45 13.76
N VAL A 512 24.24 -24.59 12.76
CA VAL A 512 25.62 -24.11 12.79
C VAL A 512 25.71 -22.89 11.90
N THR A 513 26.05 -21.76 12.51
CA THR A 513 26.07 -20.48 11.82
C THR A 513 27.49 -20.12 11.42
N GLU A 514 27.69 -19.78 10.16
CA GLU A 514 28.98 -19.40 9.58
C GLU A 514 28.87 -18.01 8.93
N THR A 515 29.68 -17.07 9.40
CA THR A 515 29.83 -15.75 8.76
C THR A 515 30.84 -15.84 7.63
N ALA A 516 30.45 -15.41 6.42
CA ALA A 516 31.37 -15.32 5.29
C ALA A 516 32.30 -14.11 5.48
N LYS A 517 33.61 -14.33 5.40
CA LYS A 517 34.61 -13.28 5.67
C LYS A 517 35.11 -12.63 4.40
N THR A 518 35.20 -13.39 3.32
CA THR A 518 35.64 -12.89 2.01
C THR A 518 34.67 -13.28 0.91
N GLU A 519 34.80 -12.65 -0.27
CA GLU A 519 33.97 -12.97 -1.44
C GLU A 519 33.98 -14.46 -1.79
N ALA A 520 35.13 -15.15 -1.62
CA ALA A 520 35.23 -16.59 -1.84
C ALA A 520 34.33 -17.43 -0.93
N ASP A 521 34.16 -17.03 0.33
CA ASP A 521 33.30 -17.74 1.31
C ASP A 521 31.81 -17.65 0.96
N ALA A 522 31.45 -16.67 0.13
CA ALA A 522 30.10 -16.30 -0.24
C ALA A 522 29.76 -16.61 -1.72
N ARG A 523 30.62 -17.34 -2.44
CA ARG A 523 30.29 -17.92 -3.75
C ARG A 523 29.58 -19.26 -3.57
N LEU A 524 28.25 -19.24 -3.67
CA LEU A 524 27.42 -20.41 -3.40
C LEU A 524 26.96 -21.07 -4.70
N LYS A 525 27.29 -22.36 -4.83
CA LYS A 525 26.70 -23.24 -5.84
C LYS A 525 25.45 -23.93 -5.26
N PRO A 526 24.56 -24.46 -6.11
CA PRO A 526 23.45 -25.27 -5.66
C PRO A 526 23.92 -26.39 -4.72
N SER A 527 23.21 -26.59 -3.61
CA SER A 527 23.56 -27.57 -2.59
C SER A 527 22.32 -28.28 -2.07
N LEU A 528 22.47 -29.57 -1.77
CA LEU A 528 21.45 -30.36 -1.07
C LEU A 528 21.46 -30.09 0.45
N ASP A 529 22.49 -29.43 0.97
CA ASP A 529 22.59 -29.10 2.39
C ASP A 529 21.64 -27.95 2.74
N PRO A 530 20.68 -28.16 3.66
CA PRO A 530 19.75 -27.13 4.06
C PRO A 530 20.44 -26.01 4.83
N ALA A 531 20.30 -24.77 4.36
CA ALA A 531 20.79 -23.59 5.05
C ALA A 531 19.89 -22.39 4.80
N ASP A 532 19.68 -21.58 5.84
CA ASP A 532 19.16 -20.22 5.66
C ASP A 532 20.32 -19.30 5.28
N LEU A 533 20.12 -18.46 4.26
CA LEU A 533 21.08 -17.46 3.78
C LEU A 533 20.63 -16.09 4.27
N LEU A 534 21.45 -15.40 5.07
CA LEU A 534 21.06 -14.17 5.75
C LEU A 534 22.06 -13.04 5.46
N VAL A 535 21.52 -11.83 5.30
CA VAL A 535 22.27 -10.59 5.50
C VAL A 535 21.86 -10.02 6.84
N VAL A 536 22.83 -9.79 7.72
CA VAL A 536 22.58 -9.26 9.06
C VAL A 536 23.37 -7.98 9.28
N ASN A 537 22.87 -7.14 10.18
CA ASN A 537 23.68 -6.10 10.80
C ASN A 537 24.26 -6.64 12.12
N PRO A 538 25.57 -6.95 12.19
CA PRO A 538 26.15 -7.52 13.39
C PRO A 538 26.21 -6.52 14.56
N ASN A 539 26.04 -5.22 14.30
CA ASN A 539 26.16 -4.15 15.29
C ASN A 539 24.82 -3.81 15.96
N LYS A 540 23.70 -4.38 15.47
CA LYS A 540 22.36 -4.14 16.00
C LYS A 540 21.68 -5.45 16.36
N MET A 541 20.99 -5.45 17.50
CA MET A 541 20.28 -6.62 18.01
C MET A 541 18.86 -6.27 18.43
N THR A 542 17.99 -7.26 18.41
CA THR A 542 16.67 -7.19 19.07
C THR A 542 16.82 -7.17 20.59
N LYS A 543 15.75 -6.87 21.31
CA LYS A 543 15.73 -6.88 22.80
C LYS A 543 16.21 -8.19 23.42
N VAL A 544 16.03 -9.32 22.73
CA VAL A 544 16.44 -10.66 23.22
C VAL A 544 17.86 -11.06 22.80
N GLY A 545 18.57 -10.21 22.06
CA GLY A 545 19.97 -10.42 21.68
C GLY A 545 20.20 -11.13 20.33
N ASN A 546 19.20 -11.21 19.46
CA ASN A 546 19.39 -11.72 18.09
C ASN A 546 19.89 -10.60 17.18
N HIS A 547 20.87 -10.88 16.31
CA HIS A 547 21.24 -9.95 15.24
C HIS A 547 20.04 -9.69 14.32
N ILE A 548 19.82 -8.43 13.98
CA ILE A 548 18.78 -8.06 13.02
C ILE A 548 19.22 -8.43 11.60
N GLY A 549 18.29 -8.91 10.78
CA GLY A 549 18.64 -9.38 9.44
C GLY A 549 17.47 -9.57 8.51
N TYR A 550 17.80 -9.86 7.26
CA TYR A 550 16.91 -10.37 6.24
C TYR A 550 17.45 -11.69 5.72
N ARG A 551 16.57 -12.67 5.50
CA ARG A 551 16.93 -13.95 4.88
C ARG A 551 16.41 -14.01 3.46
N LEU A 552 17.20 -14.64 2.58
CA LEU A 552 16.84 -14.94 1.22
C LEU A 552 16.18 -16.33 1.18
N ILE A 553 14.95 -16.37 0.66
CA ILE A 553 14.19 -17.59 0.41
C ILE A 553 14.10 -17.74 -1.11
N GLY A 554 14.98 -18.57 -1.67
CA GLY A 554 15.06 -18.83 -3.10
C GLY A 554 13.97 -19.78 -3.60
N GLY A 555 13.69 -19.70 -4.90
CA GLY A 555 12.97 -20.73 -5.65
C GLY A 555 13.84 -21.97 -5.94
N SER A 556 13.59 -22.63 -7.09
CA SER A 556 14.43 -23.73 -7.55
C SER A 556 15.88 -23.26 -7.73
N GLN A 557 16.84 -24.00 -7.17
CA GLN A 557 18.25 -23.69 -7.35
C GLN A 557 18.71 -24.15 -8.73
N THR A 558 19.28 -23.23 -9.52
CA THR A 558 19.66 -23.45 -10.91
C THR A 558 20.96 -22.69 -11.21
N THR A 559 21.88 -23.31 -11.95
CA THR A 559 23.11 -22.69 -12.46
C THR A 559 23.40 -23.18 -13.86
N SER A 560 24.18 -22.44 -14.64
CA SER A 560 24.53 -22.85 -16.00
C SER A 560 25.28 -24.18 -16.05
N ILE A 561 24.86 -25.01 -17.01
CA ILE A 561 25.39 -26.35 -17.26
C ILE A 561 26.37 -26.42 -18.44
N LEU A 562 26.66 -25.29 -19.12
CA LEU A 562 27.73 -25.20 -20.14
C LEU A 562 29.10 -25.55 -19.54
N SER A 563 30.11 -25.92 -20.34
CA SER A 563 31.44 -26.15 -19.77
C SER A 563 32.09 -24.82 -19.37
N ASP A 564 32.92 -24.84 -18.31
CA ASP A 564 33.53 -23.61 -17.78
C ASP A 564 34.52 -22.95 -18.77
N ASP A 565 35.00 -23.69 -19.76
CA ASP A 565 35.90 -23.26 -20.82
C ASP A 565 35.18 -22.85 -22.13
N ASP A 566 33.85 -22.97 -22.20
CA ASP A 566 33.08 -22.51 -23.34
C ASP A 566 33.01 -20.98 -23.38
N TYR A 567 33.12 -20.37 -24.57
CA TYR A 567 33.22 -18.93 -24.71
C TYR A 567 31.99 -18.16 -24.15
N PRO A 568 30.75 -18.57 -24.43
CA PRO A 568 29.57 -17.96 -23.81
C PRO A 568 29.59 -18.11 -22.29
N GLN A 569 30.10 -19.22 -21.78
CA GLN A 569 30.18 -19.45 -20.34
C GLN A 569 31.27 -18.60 -19.68
N ILE A 570 32.39 -18.32 -20.34
CA ILE A 570 33.42 -17.38 -19.87
C ILE A 570 32.82 -15.97 -19.75
N ARG A 571 32.04 -15.55 -20.75
CA ARG A 571 31.31 -14.27 -20.77
C ARG A 571 30.23 -14.21 -19.69
N GLY A 572 29.51 -15.31 -19.49
CA GLY A 572 28.44 -15.47 -18.49
C GLY A 572 28.88 -16.14 -17.19
N ALA A 573 30.16 -16.05 -16.80
CA ALA A 573 30.77 -16.89 -15.75
C ALA A 573 30.11 -16.78 -14.36
N TYR A 574 29.41 -15.68 -14.09
CA TYR A 574 28.68 -15.46 -12.84
C TYR A 574 27.50 -16.45 -12.67
N THR A 575 26.95 -16.99 -13.75
CA THR A 575 25.84 -17.96 -13.73
C THR A 575 26.24 -19.35 -13.22
N LYS A 576 27.52 -19.58 -12.95
CA LYS A 576 28.03 -20.78 -12.27
C LYS A 576 27.77 -20.80 -10.76
N TYR A 577 27.28 -19.69 -10.22
CA TYR A 577 26.94 -19.54 -8.82
C TYR A 577 25.47 -19.11 -8.71
N GLN A 578 24.78 -19.72 -7.75
CA GLN A 578 23.41 -19.36 -7.40
C GLN A 578 23.39 -17.99 -6.67
N LEU A 579 24.41 -17.75 -5.85
CA LEU A 579 24.57 -16.52 -5.08
C LEU A 579 26.05 -16.15 -4.96
N MET A 580 26.33 -14.85 -5.04
CA MET A 580 27.64 -14.26 -4.76
C MET A 580 27.48 -13.03 -3.87
N VAL A 581 28.50 -12.69 -3.09
CA VAL A 581 28.51 -11.45 -2.27
C VAL A 581 29.82 -10.72 -2.49
N THR A 582 29.73 -9.43 -2.77
CA THR A 582 30.89 -8.55 -2.96
C THR A 582 30.80 -7.36 -2.01
N PRO A 583 31.92 -6.74 -1.61
CA PRO A 583 31.84 -5.41 -1.00
C PRO A 583 31.25 -4.42 -2.00
N TYR A 584 30.52 -3.43 -1.50
CA TYR A 584 30.01 -2.35 -2.34
C TYR A 584 31.14 -1.64 -3.08
N ASN A 585 30.95 -1.49 -4.39
CA ASN A 585 31.76 -0.66 -5.26
C ASN A 585 30.87 -0.01 -6.30
N ARG A 586 30.91 1.33 -6.37
CA ARG A 586 30.09 2.13 -7.28
C ARG A 586 30.25 1.74 -8.76
N SER A 587 31.42 1.26 -9.18
CA SER A 587 31.64 0.87 -10.59
C SER A 587 31.17 -0.55 -10.92
N GLU A 588 30.92 -1.40 -9.93
CA GLU A 588 30.55 -2.80 -10.11
C GLU A 588 29.02 -2.94 -10.21
N LYS A 589 28.48 -2.57 -11.37
CA LYS A 589 27.02 -2.44 -11.61
C LYS A 589 26.40 -3.53 -12.47
N TRP A 590 27.16 -4.06 -13.44
CA TRP A 590 26.67 -4.92 -14.51
C TRP A 590 27.39 -6.27 -14.46
N ALA A 591 26.72 -7.36 -14.12
CA ALA A 591 27.34 -8.65 -13.85
C ALA A 591 28.15 -9.23 -15.04
N GLY A 592 27.75 -8.92 -16.28
CA GLY A 592 28.49 -9.26 -17.50
C GLY A 592 29.64 -8.31 -17.88
N GLY A 593 29.74 -7.16 -17.20
CA GLY A 593 30.71 -6.08 -17.50
C GLY A 593 30.08 -4.90 -18.25
N VAL A 594 30.84 -3.81 -18.39
CA VAL A 594 30.33 -2.58 -19.04
C VAL A 594 30.05 -2.79 -20.53
N TYR A 595 30.91 -3.51 -21.25
CA TYR A 595 30.85 -3.71 -22.70
C TYR A 595 30.64 -5.19 -23.02
N MET A 596 29.40 -5.57 -23.35
CA MET A 596 28.98 -6.97 -23.41
C MET A 596 29.06 -7.59 -24.82
N ASP A 597 28.72 -6.81 -25.85
CA ASP A 597 28.80 -7.25 -27.24
C ASP A 597 30.26 -7.62 -27.56
N GLN A 598 30.48 -8.86 -28.02
CA GLN A 598 31.80 -9.42 -28.29
C GLN A 598 32.81 -9.32 -27.12
N SER A 599 32.33 -9.38 -25.87
CA SER A 599 33.18 -9.36 -24.69
C SER A 599 34.00 -10.65 -24.53
N HIS A 600 35.14 -10.55 -23.82
CA HIS A 600 36.04 -11.69 -23.56
C HIS A 600 35.85 -12.27 -22.15
N GLY A 601 34.84 -11.81 -21.39
CA GLY A 601 34.56 -12.22 -20.02
C GLY A 601 35.56 -11.71 -18.97
N ASP A 602 36.34 -10.67 -19.30
CA ASP A 602 37.41 -10.10 -18.47
C ASP A 602 36.96 -9.02 -17.47
N ASP A 603 35.70 -8.57 -17.54
CA ASP A 603 35.07 -7.60 -16.63
C ASP A 603 33.77 -8.11 -15.98
N THR A 604 33.69 -9.41 -15.70
CA THR A 604 32.48 -10.02 -15.12
C THR A 604 32.48 -9.98 -13.59
N LEU A 605 31.30 -10.16 -12.97
CA LEU A 605 31.17 -10.39 -11.52
C LEU A 605 32.05 -11.56 -11.03
N ALA A 606 32.22 -12.59 -11.86
CA ALA A 606 33.12 -13.70 -11.56
C ALA A 606 34.57 -13.20 -11.41
N VAL A 607 35.05 -12.36 -12.33
CA VAL A 607 36.38 -11.74 -12.26
C VAL A 607 36.52 -10.81 -11.06
N TRP A 608 35.53 -9.96 -10.79
CA TRP A 608 35.57 -9.05 -9.64
C TRP A 608 35.69 -9.82 -8.31
N SER A 609 34.95 -10.92 -8.17
CA SER A 609 34.97 -11.76 -6.96
C SER A 609 36.29 -12.50 -6.73
N GLN A 610 37.16 -12.62 -7.75
CA GLN A 610 38.48 -13.24 -7.61
C GLN A 610 39.44 -12.37 -6.81
N ARG A 611 39.15 -11.06 -6.68
CA ARG A 611 39.90 -10.14 -5.80
C ARG A 611 39.81 -10.56 -4.33
N ASN A 612 38.82 -11.37 -3.98
CA ASN A 612 38.62 -12.00 -2.68
C ASN A 612 38.68 -11.02 -1.50
N ARG A 613 38.01 -9.88 -1.67
CA ARG A 613 37.95 -8.78 -0.69
C ARG A 613 37.18 -9.22 0.56
N ALA A 614 37.40 -8.51 1.66
CA ALA A 614 36.69 -8.74 2.92
C ALA A 614 35.25 -8.21 2.86
N ILE A 615 34.28 -9.00 3.32
CA ILE A 615 32.84 -8.71 3.30
C ILE A 615 32.17 -8.77 4.68
N GLU A 616 32.89 -9.17 5.74
CA GLU A 616 32.35 -9.21 7.10
C GLU A 616 32.31 -7.79 7.71
N ASN A 617 31.13 -7.39 8.19
CA ASN A 617 30.86 -6.09 8.81
C ASN A 617 31.23 -4.90 7.92
N ARG A 618 30.70 -4.90 6.70
CA ARG A 618 30.96 -3.93 5.63
C ARG A 618 29.69 -3.66 4.82
N ASP A 619 29.75 -2.59 4.03
CA ASP A 619 28.81 -2.36 2.94
C ASP A 619 28.97 -3.45 1.88
N ILE A 620 27.92 -4.24 1.65
CA ILE A 620 27.94 -5.45 0.83
C ILE A 620 26.76 -5.53 -0.12
N VAL A 621 27.01 -6.13 -1.27
CA VAL A 621 26.02 -6.37 -2.33
C VAL A 621 25.83 -7.87 -2.49
N LEU A 622 24.57 -8.30 -2.43
CA LEU A 622 24.15 -9.65 -2.78
C LEU A 622 23.87 -9.72 -4.28
N TRP A 623 24.37 -10.76 -4.92
CA TRP A 623 24.09 -11.07 -6.32
C TRP A 623 23.38 -12.42 -6.38
N TYR A 624 22.15 -12.46 -6.86
CA TYR A 624 21.34 -13.68 -6.86
C TYR A 624 20.81 -14.02 -8.25
N THR A 625 21.07 -15.25 -8.71
CA THR A 625 20.72 -15.69 -10.06
C THR A 625 19.45 -16.54 -10.04
N VAL A 626 18.37 -16.07 -10.67
CA VAL A 626 17.20 -16.93 -10.97
C VAL A 626 17.48 -17.62 -12.30
N GLY A 627 17.28 -18.94 -12.39
CA GLY A 627 17.59 -19.71 -13.60
C GLY A 627 16.49 -20.68 -14.01
N PHE A 628 16.27 -20.80 -15.31
CA PHE A 628 15.34 -21.74 -15.95
C PHE A 628 16.08 -22.54 -17.02
N HIS A 629 16.04 -23.87 -16.92
CA HIS A 629 16.42 -24.74 -18.04
C HIS A 629 15.16 -25.03 -18.85
N HIS A 630 15.10 -24.56 -20.08
CA HIS A 630 13.91 -24.68 -20.92
C HIS A 630 14.10 -25.79 -21.95
N ILE A 631 13.37 -26.88 -21.74
CA ILE A 631 13.18 -27.95 -22.73
C ILE A 631 11.81 -27.67 -23.37
N PRO A 632 11.74 -27.07 -24.57
CA PRO A 632 10.47 -26.67 -25.16
C PRO A 632 9.52 -27.85 -25.32
N CYS A 633 8.23 -27.62 -25.08
CA CYS A 633 7.16 -28.61 -25.27
C CYS A 633 6.06 -28.07 -26.19
N GLN A 634 5.14 -28.94 -26.61
CA GLN A 634 4.12 -28.56 -27.61
C GLN A 634 3.16 -27.49 -27.07
N GLU A 635 2.92 -27.47 -25.77
CA GLU A 635 2.12 -26.45 -25.09
C GLU A 635 2.73 -25.06 -25.16
N ASP A 636 4.05 -24.95 -25.38
CA ASP A 636 4.75 -23.69 -25.56
C ASP A 636 4.60 -23.13 -27.00
N PHE A 637 4.03 -23.94 -27.91
CA PHE A 637 3.81 -23.59 -29.31
C PHE A 637 2.33 -23.26 -29.58
N PRO A 638 2.03 -22.20 -30.35
CA PRO A 638 2.97 -21.25 -31.01
C PRO A 638 3.33 -20.03 -30.14
N VAL A 639 2.76 -19.94 -28.95
CA VAL A 639 3.02 -18.91 -27.93
C VAL A 639 2.98 -19.59 -26.56
N MET A 640 3.97 -19.29 -25.74
CA MET A 640 4.24 -19.97 -24.48
C MET A 640 3.32 -19.45 -23.36
N PRO A 641 2.65 -20.32 -22.59
CA PRO A 641 2.02 -19.93 -21.33
C PRO A 641 3.07 -19.46 -20.31
N THR A 642 2.75 -18.42 -19.52
CA THR A 642 3.73 -17.82 -18.62
C THR A 642 4.30 -18.81 -17.59
N LEU A 643 5.63 -18.99 -17.60
CA LEU A 643 6.40 -19.70 -16.58
C LEU A 643 6.95 -18.71 -15.56
N THR A 644 6.68 -18.90 -14.27
CA THR A 644 7.08 -17.95 -13.22
C THR A 644 8.15 -18.51 -12.29
N GLY A 645 9.06 -17.65 -11.86
CA GLY A 645 10.08 -17.94 -10.84
C GLY A 645 10.47 -16.68 -10.07
N GLY A 646 11.25 -16.82 -9.01
CA GLY A 646 11.58 -15.68 -8.16
C GLY A 646 12.17 -16.07 -6.80
N PHE A 647 12.22 -15.09 -5.90
CA PHE A 647 12.69 -15.26 -4.53
C PHE A 647 12.05 -14.23 -3.58
N GLU A 648 12.15 -14.48 -2.28
CA GLU A 648 11.66 -13.59 -1.22
C GLU A 648 12.82 -13.16 -0.30
N LEU A 649 12.94 -11.86 -0.08
CA LEU A 649 13.71 -11.28 1.02
C LEU A 649 12.76 -11.09 2.21
N ARG A 650 12.92 -11.92 3.24
CA ARG A 650 12.04 -11.91 4.43
C ARG A 650 12.79 -11.40 5.67
N PRO A 651 12.19 -10.51 6.48
CA PRO A 651 12.81 -10.09 7.73
C PRO A 651 13.06 -11.31 8.65
N SER A 652 14.24 -11.37 9.24
CA SER A 652 14.68 -12.42 10.16
C SER A 652 15.26 -11.76 11.40
N ASN A 653 14.50 -11.77 12.49
CA ASN A 653 14.80 -10.99 13.69
C ASN A 653 15.00 -9.49 13.43
N PHE A 654 14.47 -8.94 12.33
CA PHE A 654 14.58 -7.50 12.05
C PHE A 654 13.76 -6.68 13.05
N PHE A 655 12.54 -7.12 13.33
CA PHE A 655 11.61 -6.55 14.32
C PHE A 655 11.71 -7.29 15.66
N ASP A 656 11.30 -6.64 16.76
CA ASP A 656 11.26 -7.27 18.09
C ASP A 656 10.15 -8.33 18.20
N SER A 657 9.11 -8.24 17.38
CA SER A 657 7.99 -9.19 17.32
C SER A 657 7.38 -9.21 15.91
N ASN A 658 6.26 -9.93 15.71
CA ASN A 658 5.57 -9.92 14.43
C ASN A 658 5.08 -8.48 14.10
N PRO A 659 5.59 -7.83 13.03
CA PRO A 659 5.31 -6.41 12.76
C PRO A 659 3.86 -6.13 12.39
N VAL A 660 3.08 -7.16 12.03
CA VAL A 660 1.66 -7.04 11.64
C VAL A 660 0.71 -7.62 12.69
N LEU A 661 1.17 -7.74 13.94
CA LEU A 661 0.30 -8.14 15.06
C LEU A 661 -0.64 -7.00 15.46
N LYS A 662 -0.11 -5.76 15.43
CA LYS A 662 -0.80 -4.55 15.85
C LYS A 662 -1.31 -3.78 14.63
N ASP A 663 -2.61 -3.87 14.37
CA ASP A 663 -3.32 -2.78 13.73
C ASP A 663 -3.87 -1.97 14.90
N GLU A 664 -3.17 -0.90 15.32
CA GLU A 664 -3.55 -0.18 16.54
C GLU A 664 -4.81 0.64 16.31
N TYR A 665 -5.96 0.07 16.66
CA TYR A 665 -7.09 0.85 17.13
C TYR A 665 -6.80 1.30 18.55
N ARG A 666 -6.94 2.60 18.79
CA ARG A 666 -6.80 3.15 20.13
C ARG A 666 -8.13 3.04 20.88
N SER A 667 -8.08 2.43 22.05
CA SER A 667 -9.26 2.19 22.90
C SER A 667 -9.82 3.49 23.45
N ILE A 668 -11.15 3.60 23.50
CA ILE A 668 -11.88 4.77 24.05
C ILE A 668 -12.92 4.30 25.07
N LEU A 669 -13.75 3.34 24.68
CA LEU A 669 -14.88 2.83 25.44
C LEU A 669 -14.98 1.31 25.21
N TYR A 670 -14.98 0.51 26.28
CA TYR A 670 -15.17 -0.95 26.18
C TYR A 670 -16.63 -1.30 25.93
N ARG A 671 -17.55 -0.59 26.60
CA ARG A 671 -18.98 -0.84 26.50
C ARG A 671 -19.81 0.40 26.85
N GLY A 672 -20.87 0.65 26.09
CA GLY A 672 -21.85 1.71 26.35
C GLY A 672 -23.28 1.21 26.15
N TYR A 673 -24.20 1.47 27.08
CA TYR A 673 -25.63 1.14 26.95
C TYR A 673 -26.50 1.90 27.96
N ILE A 674 -27.81 1.96 27.72
CA ILE A 674 -28.80 2.43 28.70
C ILE A 674 -28.95 1.35 29.77
N SER A 675 -28.65 1.71 31.00
CA SER A 675 -28.66 0.83 32.15
C SER A 675 -30.03 0.79 32.85
N GLU A 676 -30.73 1.92 32.89
CA GLU A 676 -32.11 2.00 33.35
C GLU A 676 -32.81 3.23 32.77
N LEU A 677 -34.14 3.15 32.66
CA LEU A 677 -35.02 4.24 32.25
C LEU A 677 -36.16 4.39 33.27
N PHE A 678 -36.17 5.48 34.01
CA PHE A 678 -37.10 5.75 35.11
C PHE A 678 -38.12 6.83 34.71
N VAL A 679 -39.41 6.49 34.76
CA VAL A 679 -40.53 7.33 34.30
C VAL A 679 -41.60 7.46 35.39
N PRO A 680 -41.49 8.44 36.31
CA PRO A 680 -42.51 8.70 37.33
C PRO A 680 -43.60 9.67 36.85
N TYR A 681 -44.88 9.34 37.10
CA TYR A 681 -46.02 10.23 36.88
C TYR A 681 -46.44 10.98 38.16
N MET A 682 -46.87 12.23 38.02
CA MET A 682 -47.03 13.17 39.13
C MET A 682 -48.48 13.33 39.64
N ASP A 683 -49.31 12.29 39.55
CA ASP A 683 -50.72 12.30 39.99
C ASP A 683 -50.93 11.39 41.21
N LEU A 684 -51.44 11.99 42.29
CA LEU A 684 -51.62 11.34 43.59
C LEU A 684 -52.95 10.60 43.75
N ALA A 685 -53.82 10.60 42.74
CA ALA A 685 -55.08 9.86 42.79
C ALA A 685 -54.85 8.35 42.89
N ASP A 686 -55.76 7.62 43.53
CA ASP A 686 -55.67 6.17 43.76
C ASP A 686 -55.39 5.36 42.47
N GLU A 687 -55.85 5.85 41.32
CA GLU A 687 -55.67 5.22 40.00
C GLU A 687 -54.31 5.54 39.33
N TRP A 688 -53.54 6.49 39.86
CA TRP A 688 -52.33 7.04 39.23
C TRP A 688 -51.08 7.04 40.12
N TYR A 689 -51.19 7.09 41.45
CA TYR A 689 -50.01 7.25 42.33
C TYR A 689 -48.95 6.15 42.18
N HIS A 690 -49.35 4.98 41.65
CA HIS A 690 -48.49 3.82 41.44
C HIS A 690 -47.92 3.73 40.00
N ARG A 691 -48.27 4.67 39.10
CA ARG A 691 -47.77 4.72 37.71
C ARG A 691 -46.36 5.29 37.69
N THR A 692 -45.42 4.40 37.94
CA THR A 692 -43.98 4.67 37.88
C THR A 692 -43.35 3.49 37.18
N PHE A 693 -42.62 3.75 36.11
CA PHE A 693 -42.05 2.68 35.28
C PHE A 693 -40.53 2.68 35.34
N PHE A 694 -39.96 1.47 35.45
CA PHE A 694 -38.54 1.21 35.24
C PHE A 694 -38.42 0.39 33.95
N ASP A 695 -38.45 1.07 32.80
CA ASP A 695 -38.67 0.47 31.49
C ASP A 695 -37.60 -0.58 31.12
N SER A 696 -36.36 -0.43 31.61
CA SER A 696 -35.33 -1.45 31.36
C SER A 696 -35.47 -2.64 32.31
N GLY A 697 -35.60 -2.38 33.61
CA GLY A 697 -35.63 -3.43 34.64
C GLY A 697 -36.94 -4.22 34.74
N GLU A 698 -38.09 -3.61 34.45
CA GLU A 698 -39.42 -4.23 34.58
C GLU A 698 -39.92 -4.82 33.24
N TYR A 699 -39.67 -4.14 32.12
CA TYR A 699 -40.21 -4.54 30.80
C TYR A 699 -39.14 -5.09 29.86
N GLY A 700 -37.87 -4.73 30.06
CA GLY A 700 -36.77 -5.12 29.19
C GLY A 700 -36.70 -4.25 27.94
N PHE A 701 -36.06 -3.08 28.06
CA PHE A 701 -35.91 -2.10 26.98
C PHE A 701 -35.41 -2.70 25.65
N GLY A 702 -34.48 -3.65 25.69
CA GLY A 702 -33.99 -4.36 24.50
C GLY A 702 -34.96 -5.40 23.93
N LEU A 703 -35.83 -5.99 24.76
CA LEU A 703 -36.90 -6.89 24.31
C LEU A 703 -38.05 -6.11 23.67
N SER A 704 -38.24 -4.85 24.08
CA SER A 704 -39.18 -3.90 23.50
C SER A 704 -38.70 -3.24 22.20
N ALA A 705 -37.57 -3.68 21.65
CA ALA A 705 -37.10 -3.18 20.36
C ALA A 705 -38.05 -3.56 19.23
N VAL A 706 -38.30 -2.61 18.31
CA VAL A 706 -39.20 -2.82 17.17
C VAL A 706 -38.43 -2.87 15.86
N SER A 707 -38.96 -3.60 14.88
CA SER A 707 -38.40 -3.67 13.53
C SER A 707 -38.41 -2.29 12.89
N LEU A 708 -37.26 -1.83 12.39
CA LEU A 708 -37.12 -0.56 11.71
C LEU A 708 -37.48 -0.69 10.22
N GLU A 709 -38.22 0.30 9.73
CA GLU A 709 -38.71 0.33 8.36
C GLU A 709 -37.79 1.18 7.44
N PRO A 710 -37.40 0.67 6.25
CA PRO A 710 -36.58 1.40 5.29
C PRO A 710 -37.24 2.69 4.77
N ALA A 711 -36.44 3.75 4.66
CA ALA A 711 -36.84 5.08 4.18
C ALA A 711 -37.86 5.82 5.07
N THR A 712 -38.30 5.23 6.19
CA THR A 712 -39.14 5.88 7.20
C THR A 712 -38.36 6.11 8.49
N ASP A 713 -37.88 5.04 9.14
CA ASP A 713 -37.11 5.14 10.39
C ASP A 713 -35.63 5.42 10.14
N CYS A 714 -35.15 4.96 8.98
CA CYS A 714 -33.76 5.04 8.56
C CYS A 714 -33.67 5.46 7.08
N PRO A 715 -32.62 6.18 6.67
CA PRO A 715 -32.49 6.60 5.28
C PRO A 715 -32.31 5.42 4.33
N SER A 716 -32.56 5.63 3.03
CA SER A 716 -32.55 4.56 2.02
C SER A 716 -31.19 3.88 1.82
N ASN A 717 -30.09 4.52 2.24
CA ASN A 717 -28.75 3.97 2.22
C ASN A 717 -28.38 3.19 3.50
N ALA A 718 -29.31 3.02 4.44
CA ALA A 718 -29.05 2.33 5.69
C ALA A 718 -28.92 0.81 5.50
N VAL A 719 -28.01 0.21 6.27
CA VAL A 719 -27.86 -1.24 6.41
C VAL A 719 -28.62 -1.69 7.65
N PHE A 720 -29.52 -2.67 7.50
CA PHE A 720 -30.33 -3.20 8.59
C PHE A 720 -29.68 -4.45 9.19
N ILE A 721 -29.80 -4.60 10.51
CA ILE A 721 -29.20 -5.69 11.28
C ILE A 721 -30.27 -6.38 12.11
N ASP A 722 -30.37 -7.70 11.92
CA ASP A 722 -31.23 -8.59 12.71
C ASP A 722 -30.57 -8.97 14.04
N VAL A 723 -31.37 -9.21 15.07
CA VAL A 723 -30.92 -9.64 16.39
C VAL A 723 -31.59 -10.94 16.77
N TYR A 724 -30.90 -11.76 17.57
CA TYR A 724 -31.45 -12.98 18.13
C TYR A 724 -31.54 -12.87 19.65
N VAL A 725 -32.74 -13.08 20.19
CA VAL A 725 -33.00 -13.12 21.64
C VAL A 725 -33.54 -14.48 22.03
N ALA A 726 -33.44 -14.84 23.32
CA ALA A 726 -34.06 -16.07 23.82
C ALA A 726 -35.53 -15.79 24.19
N ASP A 727 -36.46 -16.63 23.74
CA ASP A 727 -37.84 -16.61 24.25
C ASP A 727 -37.92 -17.19 25.68
N GLN A 728 -39.12 -17.18 26.26
CA GLN A 728 -39.38 -17.73 27.60
C GLN A 728 -39.06 -19.23 27.73
N SER A 729 -38.95 -19.95 26.61
CA SER A 729 -38.56 -21.37 26.55
C SER A 729 -37.09 -21.55 26.19
N SER A 730 -36.29 -20.47 26.16
CA SER A 730 -34.89 -20.45 25.74
C SER A 730 -34.64 -20.83 24.27
N ASN A 731 -35.66 -20.74 23.41
CA ASN A 731 -35.45 -20.87 21.98
C ASN A 731 -34.94 -19.55 21.40
N PRO A 732 -34.03 -19.57 20.42
CA PRO A 732 -33.61 -18.37 19.73
C PRO A 732 -34.75 -17.84 18.84
N VAL A 733 -35.16 -16.60 19.09
CA VAL A 733 -36.12 -15.84 18.27
C VAL A 733 -35.39 -14.75 17.52
N LYS A 734 -35.59 -14.72 16.20
CA LYS A 734 -35.07 -13.67 15.33
C LYS A 734 -35.99 -12.46 15.39
N MET A 735 -35.45 -11.33 15.81
CA MET A 735 -36.05 -10.01 15.67
C MET A 735 -35.40 -9.32 14.46
N SER A 736 -36.18 -8.99 13.44
CA SER A 736 -35.61 -8.51 12.17
C SER A 736 -35.47 -6.98 12.17
N ASN A 737 -34.45 -6.46 11.49
CA ASN A 737 -34.23 -5.02 11.28
C ASN A 737 -34.20 -4.18 12.58
N ILE A 738 -33.64 -4.71 13.67
CA ILE A 738 -33.65 -4.01 14.98
C ILE A 738 -32.68 -2.84 15.05
N PHE A 739 -31.55 -2.94 14.33
CA PHE A 739 -30.66 -1.79 14.14
C PHE A 739 -30.62 -1.39 12.68
N CYS A 740 -30.40 -0.09 12.45
CA CYS A 740 -29.95 0.39 11.16
C CYS A 740 -28.67 1.22 11.32
N VAL A 741 -27.77 1.09 10.34
CA VAL A 741 -26.48 1.77 10.31
C VAL A 741 -26.39 2.59 9.04
N PHE A 742 -26.13 3.89 9.16
CA PHE A 742 -26.09 4.81 8.02
C PHE A 742 -25.18 6.01 8.24
N GLU A 743 -24.71 6.59 7.15
CA GLU A 743 -24.03 7.89 7.19
C GLU A 743 -25.04 9.02 7.17
N ARG A 744 -24.87 9.98 8.08
CA ARG A 744 -25.68 11.21 8.15
C ARG A 744 -24.83 12.41 7.75
N SER A 745 -25.28 13.11 6.71
CA SER A 745 -24.74 14.39 6.26
C SER A 745 -25.89 15.41 6.18
N ALA A 746 -26.20 16.06 7.30
CA ALA A 746 -27.33 16.99 7.43
C ALA A 746 -26.98 18.45 7.04
N GLY A 747 -25.83 18.68 6.41
CA GLY A 747 -25.32 20.03 6.13
C GLY A 747 -24.60 20.68 7.31
N ASP A 748 -24.32 19.91 8.37
CA ASP A 748 -23.51 20.34 9.49
C ASP A 748 -22.07 20.67 9.04
N ILE A 749 -21.46 21.66 9.68
CA ILE A 749 -20.10 22.10 9.39
C ILE A 749 -19.17 21.52 10.44
N MET A 750 -18.23 20.67 10.03
CA MET A 750 -17.20 20.11 10.91
C MET A 750 -16.19 21.19 11.30
N TRP A 751 -15.69 21.94 10.33
CA TRP A 751 -14.96 23.18 10.58
C TRP A 751 -15.02 24.13 9.39
N ARG A 752 -14.89 25.42 9.67
CA ARG A 752 -14.87 26.51 8.68
C ARG A 752 -13.97 27.64 9.16
N HIS A 753 -13.20 28.21 8.25
CA HIS A 753 -12.48 29.45 8.50
C HIS A 753 -12.49 30.35 7.27
N THR A 754 -12.66 31.66 7.48
CA THR A 754 -12.48 32.68 6.43
C THR A 754 -11.41 33.67 6.88
N GLU A 755 -10.25 33.65 6.22
CA GLU A 755 -9.16 34.61 6.43
C GLU A 755 -9.44 35.87 5.59
N VAL A 756 -9.50 37.02 6.25
CA VAL A 756 -9.79 38.34 5.66
C VAL A 756 -8.76 39.41 6.04
N GLY A 757 -7.81 39.08 6.90
CA GLY A 757 -6.76 39.99 7.36
C GLY A 757 -5.65 40.22 6.34
N ILE A 758 -5.61 39.45 5.25
CA ILE A 758 -4.67 39.64 4.14
C ILE A 758 -5.27 40.63 3.15
N PRO A 759 -4.70 41.85 2.98
CA PRO A 759 -5.25 42.85 2.07
C PRO A 759 -5.39 42.30 0.64
N GLY A 760 -6.60 42.40 0.07
CA GLY A 760 -6.89 41.92 -1.28
C GLY A 760 -7.08 40.41 -1.45
N LYS A 761 -7.06 39.61 -0.36
CA LYS A 761 -7.22 38.15 -0.41
C LYS A 761 -8.22 37.66 0.64
N VAL A 762 -9.29 37.00 0.18
CA VAL A 762 -10.23 36.27 1.04
C VAL A 762 -10.00 34.78 0.82
N VAL A 763 -9.63 34.04 1.87
CA VAL A 763 -9.48 32.58 1.82
C VAL A 763 -10.57 31.97 2.67
N THR A 764 -11.47 31.17 2.09
CA THR A 764 -12.50 30.43 2.84
C THR A 764 -12.29 28.93 2.68
N GLU A 765 -12.16 28.23 3.80
CA GLU A 765 -12.10 26.77 3.88
C GLU A 765 -13.29 26.26 4.69
N VAL A 766 -13.93 25.18 4.23
CA VAL A 766 -15.04 24.48 4.88
C VAL A 766 -14.82 22.97 4.77
N ARG A 767 -15.15 22.22 5.82
CA ARG A 767 -15.39 20.77 5.78
C ARG A 767 -16.76 20.46 6.36
N ALA A 768 -17.54 19.65 5.65
CA ALA A 768 -18.83 19.15 6.13
C ALA A 768 -18.62 18.12 7.25
N ASP A 769 -19.53 18.05 8.21
CA ASP A 769 -19.57 17.00 9.24
C ASP A 769 -20.39 15.82 8.72
N VAL A 770 -19.76 14.65 8.69
CA VAL A 770 -20.40 13.38 8.34
C VAL A 770 -20.25 12.47 9.55
N SER A 771 -21.37 11.91 10.01
CA SER A 771 -21.40 11.00 11.16
C SER A 771 -21.90 9.64 10.74
N LEU A 772 -21.29 8.57 11.24
CA LEU A 772 -21.84 7.23 11.16
C LEU A 772 -22.83 7.05 12.31
N VAL A 773 -24.08 6.72 12.01
CA VAL A 773 -25.16 6.58 12.99
C VAL A 773 -25.56 5.12 13.11
N VAL A 774 -25.64 4.62 14.35
CA VAL A 774 -26.28 3.35 14.69
C VAL A 774 -27.56 3.68 15.46
N ARG A 775 -28.71 3.32 14.88
CA ARG A 775 -30.04 3.62 15.44
C ARG A 775 -30.76 2.36 15.88
N MET A 776 -31.48 2.47 17.00
CA MET A 776 -32.46 1.52 17.49
C MET A 776 -33.72 2.28 17.94
N VAL A 777 -34.89 1.68 17.79
CA VAL A 777 -36.14 2.17 18.38
C VAL A 777 -36.71 1.12 19.32
N ALA A 778 -37.11 1.54 20.53
CA ALA A 778 -37.82 0.70 21.50
C ALA A 778 -39.18 1.31 21.83
N ALA A 779 -40.23 0.51 21.75
CA ALA A 779 -41.59 0.92 22.09
C ALA A 779 -41.98 0.30 23.44
N VAL A 780 -42.03 1.13 24.50
CA VAL A 780 -42.38 0.68 25.86
C VAL A 780 -43.65 1.39 26.30
N GLY A 781 -44.72 0.61 26.49
CA GLY A 781 -46.04 1.17 26.79
C GLY A 781 -46.51 2.11 25.67
N ASN A 782 -46.67 3.39 26.00
CA ASN A 782 -47.15 4.40 25.05
C ASN A 782 -46.03 5.20 24.36
N TYR A 783 -44.77 5.01 24.75
CA TYR A 783 -43.64 5.80 24.25
C TYR A 783 -42.69 5.01 23.36
N ASP A 784 -42.17 5.69 22.34
CA ASP A 784 -41.13 5.24 21.45
C ASP A 784 -39.83 6.02 21.74
N TYR A 785 -38.76 5.27 22.01
CA TYR A 785 -37.44 5.81 22.30
C TYR A 785 -36.50 5.52 21.13
N VAL A 786 -36.08 6.58 20.43
CA VAL A 786 -35.14 6.52 19.31
C VAL A 786 -33.73 6.77 19.85
N VAL A 787 -32.88 5.75 19.86
CA VAL A 787 -31.52 5.83 20.39
C VAL A 787 -30.50 5.81 19.25
N ASP A 788 -29.75 6.90 19.12
CA ASP A 788 -28.69 7.08 18.14
C ASP A 788 -27.31 7.13 18.80
N TRP A 789 -26.41 6.24 18.36
CA TRP A 789 -24.98 6.37 18.58
C TRP A 789 -24.34 6.95 17.32
N GLU A 790 -23.77 8.14 17.42
CA GLU A 790 -23.16 8.87 16.32
C GLU A 790 -21.64 8.93 16.48
N PHE A 791 -20.91 8.38 15.51
CA PHE A 791 -19.45 8.41 15.45
C PHE A 791 -19.02 9.45 14.43
N LYS A 792 -18.32 10.49 14.90
CA LYS A 792 -17.92 11.64 14.08
C LYS A 792 -16.48 11.51 13.59
N GLN A 793 -16.21 12.06 12.41
CA GLN A 793 -14.85 12.16 11.85
C GLN A 793 -13.88 12.95 12.73
N SER A 794 -14.39 13.80 13.63
CA SER A 794 -13.59 14.49 14.66
C SER A 794 -13.06 13.56 15.77
N GLY A 795 -13.45 12.28 15.76
CA GLY A 795 -13.17 11.31 16.83
C GLY A 795 -14.16 11.38 18.01
N SER A 796 -15.23 12.18 17.88
CA SER A 796 -16.27 12.33 18.91
C SER A 796 -17.34 11.25 18.80
N ILE A 797 -17.83 10.79 19.95
CA ILE A 797 -18.95 9.84 20.06
C ILE A 797 -20.11 10.60 20.70
N LYS A 798 -21.17 10.83 19.93
CA LYS A 798 -22.36 11.53 20.42
C LYS A 798 -23.49 10.52 20.58
N VAL A 799 -24.13 10.54 21.75
CA VAL A 799 -25.29 9.70 22.06
C VAL A 799 -26.49 10.61 22.13
N VAL A 800 -27.53 10.29 21.35
CA VAL A 800 -28.78 11.04 21.29
C VAL A 800 -29.93 10.09 21.57
N VAL A 801 -30.88 10.55 22.38
CA VAL A 801 -32.18 9.90 22.54
C VAL A 801 -33.28 10.85 22.10
N GLY A 802 -34.19 10.36 21.27
CA GLY A 802 -35.45 10.98 20.92
C GLY A 802 -36.60 10.26 21.64
N LEU A 803 -37.52 11.01 22.22
CA LEU A 803 -38.71 10.52 22.89
C LEU A 803 -39.91 10.98 22.07
N THR A 804 -40.77 10.06 21.66
CA THR A 804 -42.00 10.30 20.91
C THR A 804 -43.05 9.28 21.35
N GLY A 805 -44.27 9.34 20.83
CA GLY A 805 -45.30 8.33 21.10
C GLY A 805 -46.65 8.93 21.49
N VAL A 806 -47.53 8.12 22.06
CA VAL A 806 -48.88 8.51 22.45
C VAL A 806 -48.88 8.99 23.90
N LEU A 807 -49.47 10.15 24.17
CA LEU A 807 -49.56 10.64 25.54
C LEU A 807 -50.45 9.75 26.40
N GLU A 808 -49.97 9.40 27.59
CA GLU A 808 -50.81 8.78 28.62
C GLU A 808 -51.70 9.86 29.27
N VAL A 809 -53.02 9.67 29.19
CA VAL A 809 -53.99 10.69 29.59
C VAL A 809 -54.98 10.18 30.63
N LYS A 810 -55.46 11.12 31.45
CA LYS A 810 -56.47 10.94 32.48
C LYS A 810 -57.80 11.55 32.05
N GLY A 811 -58.88 10.78 32.23
CA GLY A 811 -60.24 11.28 32.06
C GLY A 811 -60.64 12.26 33.17
N VAL A 812 -61.21 13.41 32.82
CA VAL A 812 -61.68 14.43 33.76
C VAL A 812 -63.05 14.97 33.35
N PRO A 813 -63.86 15.55 34.27
CA PRO A 813 -65.17 16.10 33.91
C PRO A 813 -65.12 17.44 33.17
N TYR A 814 -63.92 18.01 32.96
CA TYR A 814 -63.72 19.37 32.45
C TYR A 814 -63.64 19.42 30.91
N THR A 815 -64.30 20.39 30.30
CA THR A 815 -64.17 20.69 28.86
C THR A 815 -63.37 21.98 28.59
N HIS A 816 -63.20 22.85 29.59
CA HIS A 816 -62.48 24.12 29.47
C HIS A 816 -61.63 24.39 30.73
N THR A 817 -60.47 25.04 30.56
CA THR A 817 -59.52 25.32 31.67
C THR A 817 -60.12 26.18 32.79
N ASN A 818 -61.07 27.07 32.47
CA ASN A 818 -61.76 27.89 33.46
C ASN A 818 -62.70 27.11 34.40
N GLN A 819 -63.00 25.84 34.09
CA GLN A 819 -63.79 24.93 34.93
C GLN A 819 -62.93 24.26 36.01
N ILE A 820 -61.61 24.24 35.85
CA ILE A 820 -60.68 23.59 36.77
C ILE A 820 -60.52 24.48 38.01
N ARG A 821 -60.93 23.97 39.17
CA ARG A 821 -60.81 24.65 40.48
C ARG A 821 -59.90 23.91 41.47
N GLU A 822 -59.39 22.75 41.06
CA GLU A 822 -58.55 21.85 41.85
C GLU A 822 -57.26 21.52 41.08
N ASN A 823 -56.32 20.83 41.74
CA ASN A 823 -55.15 20.33 41.06
C ASN A 823 -55.50 19.09 40.24
N VAL A 824 -55.32 19.16 38.93
CA VAL A 824 -55.53 18.04 38.01
C VAL A 824 -54.23 17.34 37.61
N TYR A 825 -53.10 17.71 38.22
CA TYR A 825 -51.78 17.09 38.06
C TYR A 825 -51.23 17.09 36.62
N GLY A 826 -51.72 18.02 35.79
CA GLY A 826 -51.39 18.05 34.36
C GLY A 826 -52.09 19.18 33.61
N THR A 827 -52.07 19.08 32.28
CA THR A 827 -52.67 20.05 31.36
C THR A 827 -53.94 19.49 30.74
N LEU A 828 -55.02 20.29 30.63
CA LEU A 828 -56.22 19.90 29.86
C LEU A 828 -55.91 19.98 28.35
N LEU A 829 -55.79 18.82 27.70
CA LEU A 829 -55.34 18.69 26.31
C LEU A 829 -56.49 18.68 25.32
N ALA A 830 -57.59 18.02 25.68
CA ALA A 830 -58.83 17.95 24.91
C ALA A 830 -60.04 17.96 25.87
N GLU A 831 -61.25 18.01 25.32
CA GLU A 831 -62.47 17.85 26.12
C GLU A 831 -62.36 16.56 26.97
N ASN A 832 -62.56 16.70 28.28
CA ASN A 832 -62.53 15.63 29.26
C ASN A 832 -61.20 14.88 29.39
N THR A 833 -60.08 15.45 28.90
CA THR A 833 -58.79 14.73 28.81
C THR A 833 -57.64 15.60 29.32
N VAL A 834 -56.98 15.15 30.39
CA VAL A 834 -55.77 15.77 30.95
C VAL A 834 -54.54 14.91 30.66
N GLY A 835 -53.47 15.50 30.15
CA GLY A 835 -52.15 14.86 30.10
C GLY A 835 -51.43 15.06 31.43
N VAL A 836 -51.04 13.97 32.07
CA VAL A 836 -50.43 14.00 33.40
C VAL A 836 -48.94 14.35 33.29
N ASN A 837 -48.48 15.25 34.16
CA ASN A 837 -47.06 15.61 34.23
C ASN A 837 -46.22 14.39 34.62
N HIS A 838 -45.09 14.20 33.96
CA HIS A 838 -44.19 13.07 34.24
C HIS A 838 -42.76 13.39 33.79
N ASP A 839 -41.81 12.56 34.21
CA ASP A 839 -40.41 12.71 33.85
C ASP A 839 -39.90 11.49 33.09
N HIS A 840 -38.79 11.65 32.36
CA HIS A 840 -38.04 10.55 31.75
C HIS A 840 -36.55 10.66 32.13
N PHE A 841 -36.00 9.68 32.83
CA PHE A 841 -34.58 9.65 33.22
C PHE A 841 -33.87 8.42 32.66
N LEU A 842 -32.97 8.63 31.70
CA LEU A 842 -32.17 7.58 31.07
C LEU A 842 -30.76 7.58 31.65
N THR A 843 -30.37 6.52 32.34
CA THR A 843 -29.04 6.40 32.94
C THR A 843 -28.15 5.49 32.10
N TYR A 844 -27.06 6.02 31.57
CA TYR A 844 -26.11 5.31 30.73
C TYR A 844 -24.96 4.70 31.55
N TYR A 845 -24.58 3.48 31.20
CA TYR A 845 -23.36 2.80 31.62
C TYR A 845 -22.28 3.01 30.56
N LEU A 846 -21.14 3.63 30.91
CA LEU A 846 -20.03 3.88 29.99
C LEU A 846 -18.73 3.37 30.61
N ASP A 847 -18.25 2.23 30.14
CA ASP A 847 -17.01 1.59 30.57
C ASP A 847 -15.82 2.20 29.83
N MET A 848 -15.11 3.13 30.48
CA MET A 848 -14.16 4.02 29.83
C MET A 848 -12.76 3.40 29.84
N ASP A 849 -12.20 3.22 28.65
CA ASP A 849 -10.99 2.41 28.40
C ASP A 849 -9.95 3.19 27.57
N ILE A 850 -9.76 4.46 27.89
CA ILE A 850 -8.97 5.40 27.08
C ILE A 850 -7.50 4.96 27.08
N ASP A 851 -7.00 4.48 25.94
CA ASP A 851 -5.68 3.87 25.77
C ASP A 851 -5.35 2.81 26.86
N GLY A 852 -6.37 2.08 27.32
CA GLY A 852 -6.27 1.05 28.36
C GLY A 852 -7.17 1.31 29.57
N GLN A 853 -7.20 0.34 30.49
CA GLN A 853 -8.12 0.30 31.63
C GLN A 853 -7.78 1.28 32.76
N ASP A 854 -6.52 1.69 32.90
CA ASP A 854 -6.10 2.56 34.00
C ASP A 854 -6.45 4.02 33.69
N ASN A 855 -7.64 4.46 34.12
CA ASN A 855 -8.19 5.78 33.82
C ASN A 855 -8.49 6.57 35.11
N SER A 856 -8.65 7.89 34.99
CA SER A 856 -8.99 8.79 36.10
C SER A 856 -10.03 9.81 35.67
N PHE A 857 -10.97 10.12 36.57
CA PHE A 857 -11.95 11.17 36.35
C PHE A 857 -11.44 12.51 36.89
N ILE A 858 -11.45 13.54 36.04
CA ILE A 858 -10.98 14.90 36.35
C ILE A 858 -12.12 15.90 36.20
N LYS A 859 -12.23 16.79 37.19
CA LYS A 859 -13.11 17.97 37.16
C LYS A 859 -12.25 19.21 36.95
N ALA A 860 -12.41 19.89 35.83
CA ALA A 860 -11.70 21.13 35.50
C ALA A 860 -12.64 22.32 35.71
N LYS A 861 -12.57 22.95 36.89
CA LYS A 861 -13.44 24.07 37.28
C LYS A 861 -12.88 25.40 36.78
N MET A 862 -13.71 26.23 36.17
CA MET A 862 -13.32 27.58 35.77
C MET A 862 -13.50 28.55 36.95
N GLN A 863 -12.45 29.30 37.30
CA GLN A 863 -12.47 30.26 38.41
C GLN A 863 -12.08 31.65 37.93
N THR A 864 -12.82 32.67 38.36
CA THR A 864 -12.47 34.07 38.09
C THR A 864 -11.42 34.55 39.07
N VAL A 865 -10.26 34.98 38.56
CA VAL A 865 -9.18 35.60 39.33
C VAL A 865 -9.21 37.11 39.11
N LYS A 866 -9.31 37.87 40.22
CA LYS A 866 -9.13 39.32 40.18
C LYS A 866 -7.66 39.67 40.12
N VAL A 867 -7.31 40.62 39.26
CA VAL A 867 -5.94 41.14 39.19
C VAL A 867 -5.75 42.07 40.40
N MET A 868 -4.97 41.63 41.38
CA MET A 868 -4.65 42.43 42.58
C MET A 868 -3.54 43.43 42.22
N ASP A 869 -3.83 44.71 42.41
CA ASP A 869 -2.97 45.86 42.09
C ASP A 869 -1.70 45.83 42.96
N GLY A 870 -0.63 45.19 42.47
CA GLY A 870 0.58 44.98 43.28
C GLY A 870 1.89 44.83 42.52
N ARG A 871 1.88 44.69 41.19
CA ARG A 871 3.11 44.70 40.38
C ARG A 871 2.89 45.46 39.09
N LYS A 872 3.75 46.46 38.87
CA LYS A 872 3.92 47.32 37.69
C LYS A 872 3.67 46.64 36.33
N THR A 873 2.42 46.43 35.94
CA THR A 873 2.04 46.16 34.55
C THR A 873 0.78 46.93 34.23
N SER A 874 0.87 47.80 33.23
CA SER A 874 -0.19 48.69 32.74
C SER A 874 -1.26 47.94 31.95
N ILE A 875 -1.87 46.90 32.54
CA ILE A 875 -2.88 46.07 31.87
C ILE A 875 -4.27 46.55 32.30
N PRO A 876 -5.11 47.08 31.40
CA PRO A 876 -6.44 47.62 31.75
C PRO A 876 -7.46 46.55 32.18
N ARG A 877 -7.11 45.26 32.13
CA ARG A 877 -8.00 44.13 32.44
C ARG A 877 -8.05 43.87 33.95
N LYS A 878 -9.24 43.93 34.55
CA LYS A 878 -9.47 43.80 36.01
C LYS A 878 -9.63 42.36 36.52
N SER A 879 -9.88 41.41 35.63
CA SER A 879 -10.03 39.99 35.96
C SER A 879 -9.76 39.11 34.74
N TYR A 880 -9.44 37.84 34.98
CA TYR A 880 -9.38 36.78 33.98
C TYR A 880 -9.93 35.50 34.60
N TRP A 881 -10.23 34.50 33.80
CA TRP A 881 -10.59 33.17 34.30
C TRP A 881 -9.38 32.23 34.17
N THR A 882 -9.27 31.29 35.10
CA THR A 882 -8.28 30.21 35.07
C THR A 882 -8.98 28.88 35.32
N VAL A 883 -8.28 27.77 35.10
CA VAL A 883 -8.79 26.43 35.31
C VAL A 883 -8.08 25.82 36.50
N VAL A 884 -8.85 25.28 37.45
CA VAL A 884 -8.33 24.45 38.55
C VAL A 884 -8.81 23.03 38.32
N THR A 885 -7.87 22.11 38.15
CA THR A 885 -8.14 20.69 37.92
C THR A 885 -8.11 19.91 39.23
N GLU A 886 -9.13 19.08 39.44
CA GLU A 886 -9.26 18.18 40.58
C GLU A 886 -9.46 16.75 40.06
N THR A 887 -8.55 15.83 40.39
CA THR A 887 -8.73 14.40 40.14
C THR A 887 -9.60 13.80 41.24
N ALA A 888 -10.70 13.14 40.88
CA ALA A 888 -11.55 12.43 41.83
C ALA A 888 -10.87 11.14 42.29
N LYS A 889 -10.71 10.98 43.61
CA LYS A 889 -9.99 9.83 44.17
C LYS A 889 -10.93 8.69 44.53
N THR A 890 -12.16 9.02 44.93
CA THR A 890 -13.18 8.04 45.32
C THR A 890 -14.52 8.28 44.63
N GLU A 891 -15.43 7.31 44.70
CA GLU A 891 -16.79 7.43 44.14
C GLU A 891 -17.52 8.67 44.67
N ALA A 892 -17.37 9.02 45.95
CA ALA A 892 -17.99 10.22 46.53
C ALA A 892 -17.46 11.53 45.89
N ASP A 893 -16.17 11.59 45.53
CA ASP A 893 -15.58 12.75 44.86
C ASP A 893 -16.14 12.96 43.45
N ALA A 894 -16.66 11.90 42.82
CA ALA A 894 -17.16 11.88 41.45
C ALA A 894 -18.68 11.92 41.32
N ARG A 895 -19.43 12.07 42.42
CA ARG A 895 -20.88 12.31 42.37
C ARG A 895 -21.17 13.78 42.10
N LEU A 896 -21.86 14.05 41.00
CA LEU A 896 -22.19 15.42 40.58
C LEU A 896 -23.69 15.62 40.48
N LYS A 897 -24.17 16.66 41.16
CA LYS A 897 -25.52 17.22 40.96
C LYS A 897 -25.46 18.32 39.89
N PRO A 898 -26.59 18.65 39.25
CA PRO A 898 -26.67 19.80 38.35
C PRO A 898 -26.14 21.06 39.03
N SER A 899 -25.28 21.80 38.33
CA SER A 899 -24.71 23.05 38.83
C SER A 899 -24.63 24.10 37.72
N LEU A 900 -24.83 25.36 38.11
CA LEU A 900 -24.58 26.52 37.25
C LEU A 900 -23.09 26.85 37.13
N ASP A 901 -22.24 26.25 37.97
CA ASP A 901 -20.80 26.47 37.93
C ASP A 901 -20.17 25.76 36.70
N PRO A 902 -19.46 26.49 35.83
CA PRO A 902 -18.84 25.90 34.65
C PRO A 902 -17.70 24.95 35.03
N ALA A 903 -17.81 23.70 34.61
CA ALA A 903 -16.77 22.69 34.74
C ALA A 903 -16.68 21.82 33.49
N ASP A 904 -15.45 21.54 33.06
CA ASP A 904 -15.17 20.48 32.07
C ASP A 904 -14.98 19.17 32.82
N LEU A 905 -15.68 18.12 32.36
CA LEU A 905 -15.62 16.78 32.95
C LEU A 905 -14.82 15.87 32.01
N LEU A 906 -13.74 15.27 32.51
CA LEU A 906 -12.81 14.50 31.70
C LEU A 906 -12.58 13.12 32.29
N VAL A 907 -12.42 12.14 31.41
CA VAL A 907 -11.76 10.88 31.72
C VAL A 907 -10.41 10.90 31.02
N VAL A 908 -9.33 10.64 31.75
CA VAL A 908 -7.97 10.66 31.22
C VAL A 908 -7.22 9.39 31.57
N ASN A 909 -6.27 9.02 30.73
CA ASN A 909 -5.26 8.04 31.06
C ASN A 909 -4.04 8.77 31.66
N PRO A 910 -3.80 8.68 32.98
CA PRO A 910 -2.69 9.41 33.61
C PRO A 910 -1.32 8.83 33.20
N ASN A 911 -1.29 7.62 32.63
CA ASN A 911 -0.05 6.93 32.23
C ASN A 911 0.34 7.22 30.77
N LYS A 912 -0.43 8.03 30.05
CA LYS A 912 -0.20 8.37 28.64
C LYS A 912 -0.26 9.88 28.43
N MET A 913 0.66 10.38 27.62
CA MET A 913 0.84 11.80 27.32
C MET A 913 1.00 12.02 25.83
N THR A 914 0.53 13.16 25.33
CA THR A 914 0.90 13.66 24.00
C THR A 914 2.37 14.08 23.96
N LYS A 915 2.91 14.30 22.75
CA LYS A 915 4.30 14.79 22.55
C LYS A 915 4.62 16.08 23.32
N VAL A 916 3.61 16.92 23.58
CA VAL A 916 3.75 18.19 24.31
C VAL A 916 3.48 18.07 25.81
N GLY A 917 3.23 16.86 26.31
CA GLY A 917 3.09 16.57 27.74
C GLY A 917 1.67 16.75 28.31
N ASN A 918 0.63 16.68 27.48
CA ASN A 918 -0.76 16.69 27.96
C ASN A 918 -1.30 15.27 28.14
N HIS A 919 -2.06 15.01 29.21
CA HIS A 919 -2.69 13.70 29.42
C HIS A 919 -3.73 13.42 28.34
N ILE A 920 -3.69 12.20 27.81
CA ILE A 920 -4.61 11.69 26.80
C ILE A 920 -5.96 11.42 27.46
N GLY A 921 -7.07 11.89 26.86
CA GLY A 921 -8.39 11.75 27.45
C GLY A 921 -9.56 12.01 26.51
N TYR A 922 -10.76 11.90 27.07
CA TYR A 922 -12.02 12.30 26.47
C TYR A 922 -12.77 13.18 27.47
N ARG A 923 -13.36 14.26 26.98
CA ARG A 923 -14.26 15.12 27.75
C ARG A 923 -15.71 14.75 27.50
N LEU A 924 -16.50 14.76 28.55
CA LEU A 924 -17.94 14.62 28.48
C LEU A 924 -18.58 16.00 28.34
N ILE A 925 -19.33 16.19 27.26
CA ILE A 925 -20.13 17.39 27.00
C ILE A 925 -21.60 16.99 27.20
N GLY A 926 -22.18 17.42 28.31
CA GLY A 926 -23.57 17.14 28.63
C GLY A 926 -24.56 18.01 27.84
N GLY A 927 -25.76 17.47 27.58
CA GLY A 927 -26.92 18.22 27.09
C GLY A 927 -27.71 18.90 28.22
N SER A 928 -29.04 18.92 28.11
CA SER A 928 -29.92 19.46 29.16
C SER A 928 -29.69 18.71 30.49
N GLN A 929 -29.47 19.48 31.57
CA GLN A 929 -29.29 18.91 32.92
C GLN A 929 -30.64 18.80 33.60
N ALA A 930 -31.02 17.59 34.01
CA ALA A 930 -32.26 17.34 34.74
C ALA A 930 -32.06 16.15 35.68
N THR A 931 -32.48 16.32 36.93
CA THR A 931 -32.47 15.29 37.97
C THR A 931 -33.84 15.22 38.60
N SER A 932 -34.20 14.07 39.16
CA SER A 932 -35.51 13.91 39.78
C SER A 932 -35.78 14.91 40.90
N ILE A 933 -36.98 15.49 40.87
CA ILE A 933 -37.48 16.47 41.83
C ILE A 933 -38.38 15.86 42.92
N LEU A 934 -38.63 14.54 42.88
CA LEU A 934 -39.36 13.82 43.93
C LEU A 934 -38.67 13.93 45.30
N SER A 935 -39.37 13.77 46.41
CA SER A 935 -38.71 13.78 47.72
C SER A 935 -37.90 12.49 47.94
N ASP A 936 -36.80 12.57 48.70
CA ASP A 936 -35.89 11.42 48.90
C ASP A 936 -36.55 10.27 49.70
N ASP A 937 -37.64 10.55 50.42
CA ASP A 937 -38.44 9.60 51.19
C ASP A 937 -39.60 8.96 50.39
N ASP A 938 -39.81 9.39 49.14
CA ASP A 938 -40.84 8.84 48.27
C ASP A 938 -40.42 7.47 47.69
N TYR A 939 -41.35 6.51 47.64
CA TYR A 939 -41.01 5.12 47.28
C TYR A 939 -40.48 4.95 45.84
N PRO A 940 -41.08 5.58 44.80
CA PRO A 940 -40.48 5.67 43.47
C PRO A 940 -39.06 6.24 43.50
N GLN A 941 -38.83 7.27 44.31
CA GLN A 941 -37.54 7.93 44.39
C GLN A 941 -36.48 7.09 45.10
N ILE A 942 -36.85 6.30 46.13
CA ILE A 942 -35.94 5.36 46.78
C ILE A 942 -35.42 4.33 45.76
N ARG A 943 -36.32 3.81 44.91
CA ARG A 943 -35.97 2.89 43.82
C ARG A 943 -35.13 3.58 42.73
N GLY A 944 -35.47 4.81 42.38
CA GLY A 944 -34.80 5.66 41.39
C GLY A 944 -33.69 6.56 41.95
N ALA A 945 -33.11 6.26 43.12
CA ALA A 945 -32.26 7.20 43.88
C ALA A 945 -31.02 7.71 43.12
N TYR A 946 -30.53 6.97 42.12
CA TYR A 946 -29.41 7.37 41.27
C TYR A 946 -29.72 8.58 40.40
N THR A 947 -30.99 8.85 40.08
CA THR A 947 -31.44 10.01 39.27
C THR A 947 -31.34 11.35 40.00
N LYS A 948 -30.92 11.36 41.27
CA LYS A 948 -30.56 12.57 42.03
C LYS A 948 -29.22 13.16 41.62
N TYR A 949 -28.43 12.41 40.87
CA TYR A 949 -27.12 12.82 40.38
C TYR A 949 -27.15 12.81 38.85
N GLN A 950 -26.54 13.83 38.26
CA GLN A 950 -26.37 13.92 36.81
C GLN A 950 -25.26 12.96 36.33
N LEU A 951 -24.24 12.77 37.18
CA LEU A 951 -23.08 11.94 36.89
C LEU A 951 -22.54 11.26 38.15
N MET A 952 -22.12 10.01 37.99
CA MET A 952 -21.44 9.21 39.02
C MET A 952 -20.31 8.41 38.37
N VAL A 953 -19.26 8.08 39.11
CA VAL A 953 -18.17 7.20 38.64
C VAL A 953 -17.92 6.12 39.67
N THR A 954 -17.83 4.87 39.22
CA THR A 954 -17.53 3.70 40.06
C THR A 954 -16.32 2.95 39.47
N PRO A 955 -15.53 2.21 40.27
CA PRO A 955 -14.60 1.26 39.69
C PRO A 955 -15.40 0.15 39.00
N TYR A 956 -14.84 -0.43 37.94
CA TYR A 956 -15.48 -1.52 37.23
C TYR A 956 -15.76 -2.71 38.16
N ASN A 957 -16.99 -3.21 38.09
CA ASN A 957 -17.40 -4.45 38.73
C ASN A 957 -18.36 -5.18 37.81
N ARG A 958 -18.01 -6.43 37.46
CA ARG A 958 -18.78 -7.26 36.52
C ARG A 958 -20.25 -7.48 36.97
N SER A 959 -20.53 -7.41 38.26
CA SER A 959 -21.89 -7.59 38.80
C SER A 959 -22.73 -6.30 38.81
N GLU A 960 -22.11 -5.13 38.66
CA GLU A 960 -22.76 -3.82 38.74
C GLU A 960 -23.02 -3.28 37.33
N LYS A 961 -24.21 -3.56 36.77
CA LYS A 961 -24.56 -3.24 35.38
C LYS A 961 -25.85 -2.46 35.19
N TRP A 962 -26.81 -2.68 36.07
CA TRP A 962 -28.18 -2.17 35.99
C TRP A 962 -28.38 -1.13 37.09
N ALA A 963 -28.57 0.15 36.76
CA ALA A 963 -28.58 1.22 37.74
C ALA A 963 -29.69 1.06 38.80
N GLY A 964 -30.82 0.44 38.42
CA GLY A 964 -31.92 0.05 39.32
C GLY A 964 -31.71 -1.26 40.09
N GLY A 965 -30.66 -2.03 39.78
CA GLY A 965 -30.39 -3.35 40.34
C GLY A 965 -30.86 -4.51 39.44
N VAL A 966 -30.49 -5.73 39.80
CA VAL A 966 -30.83 -6.94 39.02
C VAL A 966 -32.31 -7.34 39.16
N TYR A 967 -32.92 -7.04 40.32
CA TYR A 967 -34.30 -7.40 40.65
C TYR A 967 -35.15 -6.12 40.80
N MET A 968 -35.64 -5.59 39.69
CA MET A 968 -36.32 -4.29 39.68
C MET A 968 -37.77 -4.37 40.17
N ASP A 969 -38.53 -5.39 39.77
CA ASP A 969 -39.92 -5.59 40.20
C ASP A 969 -40.00 -5.71 41.73
N GLN A 970 -40.86 -4.90 42.36
CA GLN A 970 -41.01 -4.76 43.82
C GLN A 970 -39.70 -4.48 44.59
N SER A 971 -38.68 -3.93 43.93
CA SER A 971 -37.42 -3.53 44.59
C SER A 971 -37.63 -2.51 45.70
N HIS A 972 -36.87 -2.64 46.77
CA HIS A 972 -36.81 -1.67 47.87
C HIS A 972 -35.69 -0.62 47.67
N GLY A 973 -34.95 -0.67 46.55
CA GLY A 973 -33.83 0.25 46.27
C GLY A 973 -32.49 -0.16 46.90
N ASP A 974 -32.41 -1.34 47.50
CA ASP A 974 -31.25 -1.81 48.28
C ASP A 974 -30.02 -2.22 47.42
N ASP A 975 -30.19 -2.39 46.11
CA ASP A 975 -29.14 -2.82 45.17
C ASP A 975 -29.05 -1.90 43.94
N THR A 976 -29.03 -0.59 44.16
CA THR A 976 -28.97 0.42 43.08
C THR A 976 -27.60 1.06 42.96
N LEU A 977 -27.34 1.74 41.83
CA LEU A 977 -26.14 2.58 41.65
C LEU A 977 -25.94 3.59 42.79
N ALA A 978 -27.03 4.12 43.35
CA ALA A 978 -26.96 5.01 44.50
C ALA A 978 -26.34 4.30 45.71
N VAL A 979 -26.74 3.06 46.01
CA VAL A 979 -26.19 2.24 47.09
C VAL A 979 -24.74 1.83 46.80
N TRP A 980 -24.44 1.40 45.57
CA TRP A 980 -23.08 0.99 45.20
C TRP A 980 -22.07 2.12 45.41
N SER A 981 -22.43 3.33 45.00
CA SER A 981 -21.56 4.52 45.15
C SER A 981 -21.27 4.92 46.60
N GLN A 982 -22.11 4.51 47.56
CA GLN A 982 -21.90 4.81 48.97
C GLN A 982 -20.74 4.00 49.58
N ARG A 983 -20.30 2.93 48.91
CA ARG A 983 -19.11 2.15 49.31
C ARG A 983 -17.83 2.98 49.23
N ASN A 984 -17.86 4.08 48.47
CA ASN A 984 -16.82 5.10 48.36
C ASN A 984 -15.43 4.52 48.02
N ARG A 985 -15.40 3.58 47.08
CA ARG A 985 -14.19 2.91 46.60
C ARG A 985 -13.26 3.87 45.87
N ALA A 986 -11.98 3.51 45.77
CA ALA A 986 -10.99 4.28 45.00
C ALA A 986 -11.22 4.13 43.49
N ILE A 987 -11.12 5.24 42.76
CA ILE A 987 -11.35 5.32 41.30
C ILE A 987 -10.20 6.00 40.52
N GLU A 988 -9.21 6.57 41.22
CA GLU A 988 -8.05 7.19 40.55
C GLU A 988 -7.11 6.12 40.00
N ASN A 989 -6.77 6.24 38.71
CA ASN A 989 -5.90 5.35 37.96
C ASN A 989 -6.36 3.89 38.05
N ARG A 990 -7.63 3.66 37.70
CA ARG A 990 -8.32 2.36 37.74
C ARG A 990 -9.22 2.19 36.52
N ASP A 991 -9.62 0.94 36.33
CA ASP A 991 -10.75 0.58 35.48
C ASP A 991 -12.04 1.20 36.05
N ILE A 992 -12.64 2.14 35.32
CA ILE A 992 -13.75 2.98 35.81
C ILE A 992 -14.93 3.01 34.84
N VAL A 993 -16.12 2.96 35.43
CA VAL A 993 -17.39 3.14 34.74
C VAL A 993 -17.92 4.52 35.05
N LEU A 994 -18.18 5.28 33.98
CA LEU A 994 -18.88 6.55 34.01
C LEU A 994 -20.38 6.30 33.84
N TRP A 995 -21.16 6.82 34.79
CA TRP A 995 -22.61 6.76 34.77
C TRP A 995 -23.16 8.15 34.51
N TYR A 996 -23.97 8.31 33.46
CA TYR A 996 -24.51 9.62 33.07
C TYR A 996 -26.02 9.54 32.85
N THR A 997 -26.77 10.43 33.50
CA THR A 997 -28.24 10.44 33.43
C THR A 997 -28.74 11.57 32.55
N VAL A 998 -29.44 11.26 31.46
CA VAL A 998 -30.17 12.25 30.65
C VAL A 998 -31.60 12.33 31.18
N GLY A 999 -32.06 13.52 31.57
CA GLY A 999 -33.40 13.73 32.12
C GLY A 999 -34.26 14.66 31.28
N PHE A 1000 -35.57 14.41 31.27
CA PHE A 1000 -36.59 15.27 30.67
C PHE A 1000 -37.73 15.46 31.66
N HIS A 1001 -38.06 16.73 31.97
CA HIS A 1001 -39.29 17.05 32.68
C HIS A 1001 -40.37 17.33 31.63
N HIS A 1002 -41.39 16.48 31.57
CA HIS A 1002 -42.43 16.57 30.57
C HIS A 1002 -43.72 17.12 31.18
N ILE A 1003 -44.02 18.37 30.80
CA ILE A 1003 -45.30 19.03 31.05
C ILE A 1003 -46.07 18.93 29.72
N PRO A 1004 -47.11 18.09 29.60
CA PRO A 1004 -47.81 17.92 28.34
C PRO A 1004 -48.47 19.21 27.86
N TYR A 1005 -48.35 19.53 26.57
CA TYR A 1005 -49.04 20.63 25.89
C TYR A 1005 -50.04 20.11 24.86
N GLN A 1006 -50.96 20.96 24.40
CA GLN A 1006 -52.01 20.56 23.45
C GLN A 1006 -51.42 19.99 22.14
N GLU A 1007 -50.27 20.51 21.71
CA GLU A 1007 -49.52 20.07 20.54
C GLU A 1007 -48.91 18.67 20.70
N ASP A 1008 -48.85 18.15 21.93
CA ASP A 1008 -48.36 16.80 22.22
C ASP A 1008 -49.48 15.74 22.13
N PHE A 1009 -50.75 16.15 21.97
CA PHE A 1009 -51.91 15.26 21.93
C PHE A 1009 -52.47 15.06 20.51
N PRO A 1010 -52.82 13.81 20.11
CA PRO A 1010 -52.65 12.56 20.84
C PRO A 1010 -51.25 11.95 20.74
N VAL A 1011 -50.42 12.42 19.79
CA VAL A 1011 -49.06 11.93 19.54
C VAL A 1011 -48.08 13.07 19.72
N MET A 1012 -47.09 12.86 20.60
CA MET A 1012 -46.09 13.84 20.95
C MET A 1012 -45.04 13.99 19.83
N PRO A 1013 -44.68 15.22 19.39
CA PRO A 1013 -43.51 15.45 18.56
C PRO A 1013 -42.22 14.99 19.25
N THR A 1014 -41.23 14.56 18.47
CA THR A 1014 -40.00 14.01 19.05
C THR A 1014 -39.21 15.05 19.87
N LEU A 1015 -39.10 14.81 21.18
CA LEU A 1015 -38.23 15.55 22.09
C LEU A 1015 -36.84 14.90 22.12
N THR A 1016 -35.76 15.65 21.94
CA THR A 1016 -34.41 15.09 21.86
C THR A 1016 -33.48 15.59 22.96
N GLY A 1017 -32.61 14.71 23.45
CA GLY A 1017 -31.55 15.02 24.40
C GLY A 1017 -30.39 14.04 24.27
N GLY A 1018 -29.29 14.26 25.00
CA GLY A 1018 -28.11 13.43 24.86
C GLY A 1018 -26.83 14.04 25.45
N PHE A 1019 -25.70 13.45 25.07
CA PHE A 1019 -24.36 13.90 25.47
C PHE A 1019 -23.33 13.53 24.40
N GLU A 1020 -22.14 14.14 24.48
CA GLU A 1020 -21.04 13.87 23.57
C GLU A 1020 -19.75 13.58 24.35
N LEU A 1021 -19.12 12.45 24.05
CA LEU A 1021 -17.74 12.16 24.42
C LEU A 1021 -16.83 12.70 23.32
N ARG A 1022 -16.07 13.75 23.63
CA ARG A 1022 -15.21 14.43 22.67
C ARG A 1022 -13.73 14.23 23.03
N PRO A 1023 -12.84 13.98 22.06
CA PRO A 1023 -11.41 13.86 22.32
C PRO A 1023 -10.85 15.07 23.09
N SER A 1024 -10.01 14.79 24.09
CA SER A 1024 -9.26 15.78 24.87
C SER A 1024 -7.78 15.39 24.88
N ASN A 1025 -6.95 16.11 24.11
CA ASN A 1025 -5.55 15.74 23.88
C ASN A 1025 -5.36 14.29 23.40
N PHE A 1026 -6.38 13.67 22.81
CA PHE A 1026 -6.26 12.29 22.34
C PHE A 1026 -5.33 12.21 21.13
N PHE A 1027 -5.40 13.18 20.23
CA PHE A 1027 -4.57 13.26 19.03
C PHE A 1027 -3.42 14.26 19.22
N ASP A 1028 -2.28 14.01 18.55
CA ASP A 1028 -1.13 14.94 18.53
C ASP A 1028 -1.43 16.27 17.83
N SER A 1029 -2.45 16.30 16.97
CA SER A 1029 -2.92 17.49 16.25
C SER A 1029 -4.41 17.39 15.94
N ASN A 1030 -5.04 18.48 15.52
CA ASN A 1030 -6.48 18.50 15.26
C ASN A 1030 -6.85 17.52 14.13
N PRO A 1031 -7.64 16.46 14.40
CA PRO A 1031 -7.90 15.39 13.43
C PRO A 1031 -8.67 15.87 12.20
N VAL A 1032 -9.45 16.95 12.31
CA VAL A 1032 -10.31 17.45 11.21
C VAL A 1032 -9.52 18.14 10.09
N LEU A 1033 -8.25 18.47 10.31
CA LEU A 1033 -7.39 19.12 9.30
C LEU A 1033 -7.02 18.18 8.15
N LYS A 1034 -7.02 16.87 8.40
CA LYS A 1034 -6.70 15.83 7.40
C LYS A 1034 -7.91 15.35 6.62
N VAL A 1035 -9.11 15.83 6.95
CA VAL A 1035 -10.34 15.44 6.23
C VAL A 1035 -10.40 16.23 4.93
N MET A 1036 -10.51 15.53 3.80
CA MET A 1036 -10.63 16.15 2.48
C MET A 1036 -11.99 16.84 2.32
N PRO A 1037 -12.07 17.98 1.61
CA PRO A 1037 -13.35 18.57 1.25
C PRO A 1037 -14.11 17.65 0.30
N SER A 1038 -15.43 17.56 0.46
CA SER A 1038 -16.28 16.86 -0.50
C SER A 1038 -16.16 17.52 -1.88
N LYS A 1039 -15.90 16.72 -2.92
CA LYS A 1039 -15.84 17.22 -4.29
C LYS A 1039 -17.25 17.67 -4.72
N PRO A 1040 -17.40 18.81 -5.41
CA PRO A 1040 -18.67 19.17 -6.01
C PRO A 1040 -19.10 18.08 -7.00
N VAL A 1041 -20.25 17.45 -6.76
CA VAL A 1041 -20.81 16.48 -7.70
C VAL A 1041 -21.52 17.27 -8.81
N HIS A 1042 -21.00 17.21 -10.03
CA HIS A 1042 -21.67 17.75 -11.20
C HIS A 1042 -22.73 16.75 -11.67
N TRP A 1043 -23.99 17.03 -11.35
CA TRP A 1043 -25.12 16.23 -11.82
C TRP A 1043 -25.36 16.53 -13.31
N PRO A 1044 -25.31 15.54 -14.22
CA PRO A 1044 -25.35 15.77 -15.67
C PRO A 1044 -26.64 16.46 -16.18
N ASN A 1045 -27.71 16.52 -15.38
CA ASN A 1045 -29.04 16.99 -15.82
C ASN A 1045 -29.55 18.25 -15.11
N CYS A 1046 -28.78 18.88 -14.22
CA CYS A 1046 -29.18 20.15 -13.62
C CYS A 1046 -28.37 21.28 -14.23
N THR A 1047 -28.95 21.94 -15.24
CA THR A 1047 -28.43 23.22 -15.75
C THR A 1047 -28.60 24.27 -14.66
N VAL A 1048 -27.53 24.56 -13.92
CA VAL A 1048 -27.46 25.74 -13.08
C VAL A 1048 -27.35 26.94 -14.02
N ARG A 1049 -28.43 27.69 -14.19
CA ARG A 1049 -28.35 29.03 -14.79
C ARG A 1049 -27.57 29.95 -13.82
N PRO A 1050 -26.75 30.87 -14.36
CA PRO A 1050 -25.73 31.60 -13.63
C PRO A 1050 -26.26 32.50 -12.51
#